data_AF-A0A2S7YJ34-F1
#
_entry.id   AF-A0A2S7YJ34-F1
#
_cell.length_a   1.000
_cell.length_b   1.000
_cell.length_c   1.000
_cell.angle_alpha   90.00
_cell.angle_beta   90.00
_cell.angle_gamma   90.00
#
_symmetry.space_group_name_H-M   'P 1'
#
loop_
_entity.id
_entity.type
_entity.pdbx_description
1 polymer ?
#
loop_
_entity_poly.entity_id
_entity_poly.type
_entity_poly.pdbx_seq_one_letter_code
_entity_poly.pdbx_strand_id
1 'polypeptide(L)'
;MMKQRLKALPSWLKLDWHTAKLTVKTSIPPAVLVCAIQSDAWIAYFGQNAYLAPIAAASVMAGFPQGMMIEFNAKQTTMYAVAYCWALLAGWCGLQARKHTTGASEDLTAYNSSAEAVVAVLLAFGMWVAFTVKSAFPSWNIQVSVAAILAIAVIPAIARLSTMHAIIESATNAFVVFLTGQAVGLVNALLVFPQTCRGLFKRDAISCLDALCAIMQAHDACIEDVVAGTVPCSSSEATGSESVEQLERALDHLGNEVTKANGHVEHAAREISWGAYHQSELDTVCALLVQLVPPVSGLSLVADMMQRETDVFGVIGHPGQTSVGREDPDDQMGQPQDDWPGTELEMQEQLRKMTEMISTGAEHAKLRLQRGQKRSWMGTANEKSADEERNSATSPGGSEFIEYYRDMFKEDGDKNLSRQQVLHRYVQHRPQIGKMGRVPTNRHADTLRYFALLHSQTILAALGRNLLRLLIYLDECNARPKRLVAPNFFSLRYWAGFFPLTKLLPKDTRPRDGGTKVELDPVFHKPRNPDHLPPTNAMEAAGDYVRRINSVLRTDHAAYGLRGVCAVMTIAIVGFLRNSQDFYFAQRLLWALFAILLSMGRTSGSSTFLLMGRLLGTMASMVASYIIWYIVDQRTPGVLVFMWLWFMVISFLIVRFPALFSIWFVALIAAIVMIGIELQTQQIGEKVVEQSGQAVYPPYVIFPYRLAIVALGVITGYIWTIFPYPISEHAELRDSTAQVLYELSRYYMCIQQTVFARLHRDLGDADDASSPSSRLQSALRRLFLKYRGLSTSAKRSFEFLNWEFSLGGRFPKKAYGEILSILDRSGSYMALTSYLSKESKSPDVIAACWAESATGIPHIDVTPHGIASRVIILHSALGEGHPLPPGLHQLKVSSLFQLPRSKPSKDDEFAIAALIHNVHWYFIHDVNRLTELVREVVGELRFSFIDDLEGSSANSSIGTAEPASASAPPRV
;
A
#
# COMPACT_ATOMS: atom_id res chain seq x y z
N MET A 1 -15.94 0.44 26.91
CA MET A 1 -15.06 -0.24 25.94
C MET A 1 -15.21 -1.76 25.86
N MET A 2 -15.04 -2.54 26.93
CA MET A 2 -15.06 -4.03 26.86
C MET A 2 -16.42 -4.62 26.40
N LYS A 3 -17.55 -4.05 26.86
CA LYS A 3 -18.90 -4.43 26.43
C LYS A 3 -19.22 -4.09 24.96
N GLN A 4 -18.65 -3.01 24.41
CA GLN A 4 -18.76 -2.68 22.98
C GLN A 4 -17.93 -3.64 22.11
N ARG A 5 -16.74 -4.04 22.57
CA ARG A 5 -15.92 -5.07 21.92
C ARG A 5 -16.58 -6.46 21.96
N LEU A 6 -17.30 -6.78 23.04
CA LEU A 6 -18.10 -8.00 23.17
C LEU A 6 -19.36 -8.01 22.29
N LYS A 7 -20.01 -6.86 22.06
CA LYS A 7 -21.10 -6.75 21.06
C LYS A 7 -20.60 -6.84 19.61
N ALA A 8 -19.31 -6.58 19.35
CA ALA A 8 -18.68 -6.78 18.05
C ALA A 8 -18.23 -8.22 17.78
N LEU A 9 -18.01 -9.06 18.81
CA LEU A 9 -17.65 -10.48 18.63
C LEU A 9 -18.59 -11.28 17.70
N PRO A 10 -19.93 -11.13 17.74
CA PRO A 10 -20.81 -11.80 16.78
C PRO A 10 -20.74 -11.22 15.36
N SER A 11 -20.41 -9.93 15.17
CA SER A 11 -20.14 -9.39 13.83
C SER A 11 -18.77 -9.83 13.29
N TRP A 12 -17.82 -10.14 14.17
CA TRP A 12 -16.53 -10.76 13.83
C TRP A 12 -16.68 -12.22 13.38
N LEU A 13 -17.73 -12.92 13.84
CA LEU A 13 -18.02 -14.31 13.54
C LEU A 13 -18.92 -14.49 12.29
N LYS A 14 -19.31 -13.42 11.59
CA LYS A 14 -20.02 -13.54 10.30
C LYS A 14 -19.10 -14.24 9.30
N LEU A 15 -19.29 -15.54 9.17
CA LEU A 15 -18.49 -16.40 8.33
C LEU A 15 -18.98 -16.28 6.89
N ASP A 16 -18.32 -15.44 6.11
CA ASP A 16 -18.59 -15.39 4.67
C ASP A 16 -18.29 -16.76 4.05
N TRP A 17 -19.19 -17.25 3.18
CA TRP A 17 -19.01 -18.53 2.49
C TRP A 17 -17.69 -18.62 1.71
N HIS A 18 -17.21 -17.49 1.20
CA HIS A 18 -15.90 -17.37 0.57
C HIS A 18 -14.75 -17.64 1.57
N THR A 19 -14.81 -17.03 2.75
CA THR A 19 -13.85 -17.20 3.85
C THR A 19 -13.84 -18.64 4.36
N ALA A 20 -15.02 -19.26 4.50
CA ALA A 20 -15.14 -20.67 4.85
C ALA A 20 -14.47 -21.59 3.82
N LYS A 21 -14.75 -21.41 2.52
CA LYS A 21 -14.12 -22.19 1.43
C LYS A 21 -12.60 -22.08 1.44
N LEU A 22 -12.08 -20.86 1.63
CA LEU A 22 -10.64 -20.63 1.66
C LEU A 22 -9.99 -21.27 2.89
N THR A 23 -10.66 -21.20 4.03
CA THR A 23 -10.21 -21.82 5.29
C THR A 23 -10.11 -23.35 5.16
N VAL A 24 -11.11 -23.97 4.54
CA VAL A 24 -11.10 -25.41 4.26
C VAL A 24 -9.98 -25.77 3.30
N LYS A 25 -9.81 -24.98 2.24
CA LYS A 25 -8.76 -25.20 1.25
C LYS A 25 -7.35 -25.16 1.86
N THR A 26 -7.08 -24.24 2.78
CA THR A 26 -5.73 -24.05 3.36
C THR A 26 -5.38 -25.08 4.43
N SER A 27 -6.37 -25.68 5.11
CA SER A 27 -6.12 -26.65 6.18
C SER A 27 -5.88 -28.09 5.70
N ILE A 28 -6.33 -28.44 4.49
CA ILE A 28 -6.22 -29.80 3.93
C ILE A 28 -4.76 -30.25 3.75
N PRO A 29 -3.85 -29.51 3.08
CA PRO A 29 -2.50 -29.99 2.79
C PRO A 29 -1.67 -30.40 4.01
N PRO A 30 -1.56 -29.58 5.08
CA PRO A 30 -0.80 -29.99 6.25
C PRO A 30 -1.45 -31.18 6.97
N ALA A 31 -2.79 -31.28 6.98
CA ALA A 31 -3.47 -32.42 7.59
C ALA A 31 -3.20 -33.74 6.87
N VAL A 32 -3.31 -33.75 5.53
CA VAL A 32 -3.04 -34.95 4.70
C VAL A 32 -1.61 -35.45 4.89
N LEU A 33 -0.63 -34.54 4.96
CA LEU A 33 0.77 -34.94 5.15
C LEU A 33 1.07 -35.40 6.58
N VAL A 34 0.37 -34.90 7.60
CA VAL A 34 0.48 -35.49 8.95
C VAL A 34 -0.15 -36.89 8.97
N CYS A 35 -1.24 -37.12 8.25
CA CYS A 35 -1.77 -38.48 8.05
C CYS A 35 -0.78 -39.38 7.31
N ALA A 36 -0.03 -38.85 6.34
CA ALA A 36 0.99 -39.62 5.61
C ALA A 36 2.10 -40.13 6.52
N ILE A 37 2.39 -39.46 7.65
CA ILE A 37 3.35 -39.95 8.66
C ILE A 37 2.90 -41.31 9.22
N GLN A 38 1.61 -41.63 9.25
CA GLN A 38 1.16 -42.95 9.74
C GLN A 38 1.37 -44.10 8.74
N SER A 39 1.92 -43.83 7.54
CA SER A 39 2.20 -44.86 6.54
C SER A 39 3.62 -45.40 6.67
N ASP A 40 3.77 -46.72 6.76
CA ASP A 40 5.07 -47.41 6.83
C ASP A 40 5.97 -47.06 5.64
N ALA A 41 5.40 -46.97 4.43
CA ALA A 41 6.16 -46.63 3.22
C ALA A 41 6.69 -45.19 3.27
N TRP A 42 5.92 -44.26 3.83
CA TRP A 42 6.31 -42.86 3.96
C TRP A 42 7.45 -42.70 4.98
N ILE A 43 7.33 -43.34 6.14
CA ILE A 43 8.38 -43.31 7.17
C ILE A 43 9.62 -44.06 6.72
N ALA A 44 9.49 -45.20 6.04
CA ALA A 44 10.65 -45.96 5.55
C ALA A 44 11.52 -45.12 4.61
N TYR A 45 10.91 -44.25 3.79
CA TYR A 45 11.63 -43.38 2.87
C TYR A 45 12.15 -42.08 3.52
N PHE A 46 11.30 -41.37 4.27
CA PHE A 46 11.65 -40.05 4.81
C PHE A 46 12.24 -40.08 6.23
N GLY A 47 12.05 -41.18 6.94
CA GLY A 47 12.56 -41.42 8.29
C GLY A 47 12.27 -40.25 9.22
N GLN A 48 13.34 -39.68 9.76
CA GLN A 48 13.23 -38.59 10.73
C GLN A 48 12.76 -37.26 10.14
N ASN A 49 12.87 -37.07 8.83
CA ASN A 49 12.52 -35.83 8.14
C ASN A 49 11.04 -35.74 7.75
N ALA A 50 10.25 -36.79 7.96
CA ALA A 50 8.86 -36.89 7.51
C ALA A 50 7.97 -35.71 8.00
N TYR A 51 8.20 -35.19 9.21
CA TYR A 51 7.47 -34.04 9.77
C TYR A 51 7.70 -32.71 9.03
N LEU A 52 8.75 -32.59 8.20
CA LEU A 52 9.05 -31.35 7.44
C LEU A 52 8.11 -31.17 6.24
N ALA A 53 7.54 -32.25 5.70
CA ALA A 53 6.62 -32.17 4.56
C ALA A 53 5.35 -31.34 4.85
N PRO A 54 4.62 -31.54 5.98
CA PRO A 54 3.50 -30.69 6.36
C PRO A 54 3.86 -29.20 6.45
N ILE A 55 5.06 -28.85 6.93
CA ILE A 55 5.55 -27.47 7.02
C ILE A 55 5.75 -26.89 5.61
N ALA A 56 6.39 -27.66 4.71
CA ALA A 56 6.57 -27.26 3.33
C ALA A 56 5.22 -27.07 2.61
N ALA A 57 4.23 -27.92 2.86
CA ALA A 57 2.89 -27.76 2.30
C ALA A 57 2.15 -26.51 2.81
N ALA A 58 2.29 -26.19 4.09
CA ALA A 58 1.73 -24.96 4.65
C ALA A 58 2.34 -23.70 4.00
N SER A 59 3.59 -23.77 3.55
CA SER A 59 4.27 -22.63 2.90
C SER A 59 3.79 -22.31 1.49
N VAL A 60 3.05 -23.22 0.83
CA VAL A 60 2.54 -23.06 -0.56
C VAL A 60 1.57 -21.89 -0.71
N MET A 61 0.97 -21.42 0.40
CA MET A 61 -0.07 -20.38 0.41
C MET A 61 -1.25 -20.73 -0.50
N ALA A 62 -1.92 -21.84 -0.20
CA ALA A 62 -3.08 -22.32 -0.97
C ALA A 62 -4.25 -21.31 -1.06
N GLY A 63 -4.23 -20.26 -0.22
CA GLY A 63 -5.19 -19.16 -0.26
C GLY A 63 -4.95 -18.14 -1.37
N PHE A 64 -3.77 -18.13 -2.00
CA PHE A 64 -3.49 -17.18 -3.09
C PHE A 64 -4.21 -17.55 -4.38
N PRO A 65 -4.56 -16.55 -5.22
CA PRO A 65 -5.08 -16.81 -6.55
C PRO A 65 -4.02 -17.46 -7.42
N GLN A 66 -4.45 -18.24 -8.41
CA GLN A 66 -3.60 -19.16 -9.17
C GLN A 66 -2.35 -18.51 -9.78
N GLY A 67 -2.49 -17.32 -10.40
CA GLY A 67 -1.39 -16.64 -11.07
C GLY A 67 -0.31 -16.18 -10.10
N MET A 68 -0.72 -15.64 -8.94
CA MET A 68 0.20 -15.29 -7.86
C MET A 68 0.82 -16.53 -7.22
N MET A 69 0.02 -17.58 -7.01
CA MET A 69 0.45 -18.82 -6.39
C MET A 69 1.49 -19.55 -7.24
N ILE A 70 1.32 -19.64 -8.56
CA ILE A 70 2.26 -20.31 -9.47
C ILE A 70 3.60 -19.59 -9.45
N GLU A 71 3.60 -18.26 -9.57
CA GLU A 71 4.83 -17.48 -9.46
C GLU A 71 5.49 -17.64 -8.08
N PHE A 72 4.69 -17.58 -7.03
CA PHE A 72 5.18 -17.73 -5.66
C PHE A 72 5.87 -19.10 -5.47
N ASN A 73 5.24 -20.17 -5.94
CA ASN A 73 5.77 -21.53 -5.84
C ASN A 73 6.95 -21.77 -6.78
N ALA A 74 6.99 -21.15 -7.95
CA ALA A 74 8.16 -21.20 -8.82
C ALA A 74 9.38 -20.57 -8.16
N LYS A 75 9.24 -19.39 -7.51
CA LYS A 75 10.30 -18.78 -6.69
C LYS A 75 10.70 -19.69 -5.54
N GLN A 76 9.72 -20.28 -4.85
CA GLN A 76 9.96 -21.24 -3.76
C GLN A 76 10.86 -22.39 -4.20
N THR A 77 10.54 -23.04 -5.31
CA THR A 77 11.31 -24.17 -5.84
C THR A 77 12.72 -23.76 -6.24
N THR A 78 12.89 -22.58 -6.86
CA THR A 78 14.24 -22.07 -7.15
C THR A 78 15.06 -21.83 -5.88
N MET A 79 14.46 -21.32 -4.81
CA MET A 79 15.15 -21.10 -3.54
C MET A 79 15.49 -22.42 -2.83
N TYR A 80 14.64 -23.43 -2.91
CA TYR A 80 14.97 -24.78 -2.42
C TYR A 80 16.15 -25.39 -3.16
N ALA A 81 16.21 -25.23 -4.49
CA ALA A 81 17.32 -25.73 -5.30
C ALA A 81 18.63 -25.02 -4.93
N VAL A 82 18.61 -23.71 -4.73
CA VAL A 82 19.77 -22.93 -4.27
C VAL A 82 20.23 -23.41 -2.88
N ALA A 83 19.31 -23.59 -1.93
CA ALA A 83 19.61 -24.08 -0.59
C ALA A 83 20.19 -25.51 -0.60
N TYR A 84 19.66 -26.39 -1.45
CA TYR A 84 20.18 -27.75 -1.65
C TYR A 84 21.61 -27.74 -2.20
N CYS A 85 21.87 -26.94 -3.25
CA CYS A 85 23.22 -26.80 -3.80
C CYS A 85 24.20 -26.22 -2.76
N TRP A 86 23.74 -25.26 -1.96
CA TRP A 86 24.54 -24.69 -0.88
C TRP A 86 24.87 -25.72 0.22
N ALA A 87 23.91 -26.57 0.59
CA ALA A 87 24.12 -27.64 1.57
C ALA A 87 25.12 -28.69 1.06
N LEU A 88 25.05 -29.07 -0.22
CA LEU A 88 26.02 -29.99 -0.84
C LEU A 88 27.42 -29.39 -0.89
N LEU A 89 27.55 -28.11 -1.24
CA LEU A 89 28.82 -27.40 -1.21
C LEU A 89 29.41 -27.36 0.20
N ALA A 90 28.57 -27.06 1.21
CA ALA A 90 28.97 -27.08 2.60
C ALA A 90 29.46 -28.46 3.06
N GLY A 91 28.73 -29.51 2.69
CA GLY A 91 29.14 -30.89 2.97
C GLY A 91 30.43 -31.29 2.29
N TRP A 92 30.63 -30.92 1.02
CA TRP A 92 31.88 -31.20 0.31
C TRP A 92 33.07 -30.50 0.94
N CYS A 93 32.95 -29.21 1.26
CA CYS A 93 34.01 -28.45 1.94
C CYS A 93 34.34 -29.03 3.32
N GLY A 94 33.31 -29.38 4.11
CA GLY A 94 33.49 -30.03 5.41
C GLY A 94 34.17 -31.41 5.30
N LEU A 95 33.79 -32.19 4.29
CA LEU A 95 34.40 -33.49 4.01
C LEU A 95 35.87 -33.36 3.60
N GLN A 96 36.22 -32.38 2.75
CA GLN A 96 37.62 -32.14 2.39
C GLN A 96 38.45 -31.71 3.61
N ALA A 97 37.93 -30.80 4.43
CA ALA A 97 38.57 -30.41 5.68
C ALA A 97 38.79 -31.62 6.60
N ARG A 98 37.80 -32.51 6.71
CA ARG A 98 37.92 -33.77 7.46
C ARG A 98 39.06 -34.63 6.94
N LYS A 99 39.12 -34.88 5.63
CA LYS A 99 40.17 -35.71 4.99
C LYS A 99 41.58 -35.14 5.16
N HIS A 100 41.73 -33.82 5.15
CA HIS A 100 43.05 -33.18 5.30
C HIS A 100 43.55 -33.11 6.74
N THR A 101 42.68 -33.29 7.73
CA THR A 101 43.02 -33.15 9.17
C THR A 101 42.98 -34.45 9.95
N THR A 102 42.45 -35.53 9.37
CA THR A 102 42.51 -36.88 9.97
C THR A 102 43.77 -37.62 9.48
N GLY A 103 44.58 -38.11 10.43
CA GLY A 103 45.83 -38.83 10.13
C GLY A 103 45.64 -40.31 9.79
N ALA A 104 44.62 -40.97 10.37
CA ALA A 104 44.30 -42.39 10.15
C ALA A 104 42.88 -42.56 9.57
N SER A 105 42.69 -43.56 8.71
CA SER A 105 41.40 -43.80 8.03
C SER A 105 40.28 -44.28 8.97
N GLU A 106 40.62 -44.81 10.15
CA GLU A 106 39.66 -45.30 11.16
C GLU A 106 39.03 -44.17 12.00
N ASP A 107 39.71 -43.01 12.11
CA ASP A 107 39.24 -41.85 12.88
C ASP A 107 38.25 -40.94 12.10
N LEU A 108 37.90 -41.28 10.85
CA LEU A 108 37.00 -40.46 10.04
C LEU A 108 35.57 -40.36 10.60
N THR A 109 35.16 -41.32 11.44
CA THR A 109 33.85 -41.33 12.12
C THR A 109 33.86 -40.54 13.42
N ALA A 110 35.04 -40.20 13.96
CA ALA A 110 35.18 -39.41 15.18
C ALA A 110 34.87 -37.93 14.93
N TYR A 111 34.64 -37.19 16.01
CA TYR A 111 34.46 -35.74 15.95
C TYR A 111 35.69 -35.05 15.34
N ASN A 112 35.48 -34.14 14.38
CA ASN A 112 36.54 -33.36 13.75
C ASN A 112 36.24 -31.87 13.83
N SER A 113 37.05 -31.13 14.58
CA SER A 113 36.85 -29.69 14.81
C SER A 113 36.98 -28.84 13.55
N SER A 114 37.88 -29.20 12.62
CA SER A 114 38.10 -28.43 11.40
C SER A 114 36.93 -28.54 10.43
N ALA A 115 36.36 -29.74 10.29
CA ALA A 115 35.20 -29.99 9.45
C ALA A 115 33.97 -29.23 9.96
N GLU A 116 33.72 -29.33 11.27
CA GLU A 116 32.63 -28.61 11.94
C GLU A 116 32.80 -27.08 11.79
N ALA A 117 34.02 -26.56 11.93
CA ALA A 117 34.29 -25.12 11.75
C ALA A 117 34.04 -24.63 10.31
N VAL A 118 34.48 -25.38 9.29
CA VAL A 118 34.24 -25.03 7.87
C VAL A 118 32.75 -25.02 7.55
N VAL A 119 32.00 -26.02 8.04
CA VAL A 119 30.56 -26.10 7.84
C VAL A 119 29.83 -24.99 8.59
N ALA A 120 30.27 -24.63 9.81
CA ALA A 120 29.73 -23.52 10.57
C ALA A 120 29.92 -22.16 9.85
N VAL A 121 31.09 -21.93 9.24
CA VAL A 121 31.35 -20.72 8.44
C VAL A 121 30.45 -20.66 7.21
N LEU A 122 30.25 -21.78 6.51
CA LEU A 122 29.36 -21.84 5.35
C LEU A 122 27.88 -21.70 5.73
N LEU A 123 27.48 -22.20 6.89
CA LEU A 123 26.16 -21.93 7.47
C LEU A 123 26.00 -20.43 7.74
N ALA A 124 26.97 -19.81 8.43
CA ALA A 124 26.93 -18.39 8.74
C ALA A 124 26.83 -17.53 7.47
N PHE A 125 27.64 -17.81 6.45
CA PHE A 125 27.58 -17.08 5.18
C PHE A 125 26.25 -17.29 4.45
N GLY A 126 25.75 -18.53 4.38
CA GLY A 126 24.45 -18.83 3.74
C GLY A 126 23.29 -18.12 4.44
N MET A 127 23.31 -18.08 5.77
CA MET A 127 22.32 -17.36 6.56
C MET A 127 22.40 -15.85 6.38
N TRP A 128 23.60 -15.31 6.20
CA TRP A 128 23.80 -13.89 5.94
C TRP A 128 23.14 -13.50 4.63
N VAL A 129 23.42 -14.25 3.57
CA VAL A 129 22.76 -14.07 2.27
C VAL A 129 21.24 -14.22 2.39
N ALA A 130 20.74 -15.20 3.13
CA ALA A 130 19.29 -15.37 3.32
C ALA A 130 18.64 -14.15 4.00
N PHE A 131 19.19 -13.65 5.10
CA PHE A 131 18.62 -12.49 5.79
C PHE A 131 18.78 -11.18 4.99
N THR A 132 19.87 -11.00 4.24
CA THR A 132 20.03 -9.84 3.36
C THR A 132 18.99 -9.82 2.24
N VAL A 133 18.77 -10.95 1.55
CA VAL A 133 17.76 -11.06 0.49
C VAL A 133 16.35 -10.88 1.07
N LYS A 134 16.09 -11.44 2.26
CA LYS A 134 14.82 -11.26 3.00
C LYS A 134 14.52 -9.79 3.29
N SER A 135 15.52 -8.98 3.62
CA SER A 135 15.38 -7.54 3.88
C SER A 135 15.31 -6.69 2.61
N ALA A 136 16.11 -7.02 1.60
CA ALA A 136 16.15 -6.29 0.33
C ALA A 136 14.86 -6.48 -0.49
N PHE A 137 14.26 -7.67 -0.42
CA PHE A 137 13.03 -8.00 -1.14
C PHE A 137 11.95 -8.52 -0.18
N PRO A 138 11.15 -7.62 0.44
CA PRO A 138 10.06 -8.02 1.35
C PRO A 138 9.07 -9.02 0.73
N SER A 139 8.86 -8.95 -0.59
CA SER A 139 8.00 -9.90 -1.32
C SER A 139 8.50 -11.35 -1.30
N TRP A 140 9.80 -11.57 -1.10
CA TRP A 140 10.44 -12.90 -1.10
C TRP A 140 10.68 -13.43 0.31
N ASN A 141 10.22 -12.71 1.34
CA ASN A 141 10.48 -13.03 2.74
C ASN A 141 10.14 -14.49 3.10
N ILE A 142 8.93 -14.95 2.77
CA ILE A 142 8.51 -16.33 3.07
C ILE A 142 9.38 -17.34 2.31
N GLN A 143 9.70 -17.04 1.05
CA GLN A 143 10.42 -17.98 0.18
C GLN A 143 11.83 -18.24 0.64
N VAL A 144 12.54 -17.16 0.97
CA VAL A 144 13.89 -17.22 1.50
C VAL A 144 13.89 -17.81 2.91
N SER A 145 12.89 -17.49 3.74
CA SER A 145 12.81 -18.03 5.11
C SER A 145 12.67 -19.55 5.11
N VAL A 146 11.80 -20.12 4.27
CA VAL A 146 11.58 -21.58 4.24
C VAL A 146 12.73 -22.31 3.55
N ALA A 147 13.38 -21.70 2.55
CA ALA A 147 14.62 -22.24 1.99
C ALA A 147 15.77 -22.23 3.02
N ALA A 148 15.84 -21.20 3.87
CA ALA A 148 16.80 -21.16 4.96
C ALA A 148 16.48 -22.16 6.08
N ILE A 149 15.19 -22.48 6.32
CA ILE A 149 14.79 -23.60 7.19
C ILE A 149 15.35 -24.92 6.66
N LEU A 150 15.25 -25.19 5.35
CA LEU A 150 15.86 -26.37 4.72
C LEU A 150 17.38 -26.40 4.96
N ALA A 151 18.07 -25.27 4.75
CA ALA A 151 19.51 -25.18 5.00
C ALA A 151 19.87 -25.49 6.47
N ILE A 152 19.13 -24.95 7.44
CA ILE A 152 19.35 -25.19 8.88
C ILE A 152 19.03 -26.61 9.30
N ALA A 153 18.02 -27.24 8.69
CA ALA A 153 17.68 -28.64 8.98
C ALA A 153 18.79 -29.61 8.56
N VAL A 154 19.53 -29.27 7.50
CA VAL A 154 20.46 -30.18 6.82
C VAL A 154 21.91 -29.93 7.19
N ILE A 155 22.37 -28.67 7.17
CA ILE A 155 23.80 -28.32 7.26
C ILE A 155 24.46 -28.78 8.58
N PRO A 156 23.86 -28.58 9.78
CA PRO A 156 24.46 -29.06 11.03
C PRO A 156 24.59 -30.59 11.09
N ALA A 157 23.62 -31.33 10.51
CA ALA A 157 23.65 -32.78 10.49
C ALA A 157 24.73 -33.32 9.53
N ILE A 158 24.95 -32.63 8.40
CA ILE A 158 25.97 -33.00 7.40
C ILE A 158 27.39 -32.95 7.96
N ALA A 159 27.70 -32.06 8.91
CA ALA A 159 29.05 -31.94 9.46
C ALA A 159 29.56 -33.23 10.15
N ARG A 160 28.63 -34.04 10.65
CA ARG A 160 28.89 -35.35 11.30
C ARG A 160 29.14 -36.48 10.31
N LEU A 161 28.74 -36.31 9.05
CA LEU A 161 28.84 -37.37 8.04
C LEU A 161 30.26 -37.46 7.49
N SER A 162 30.76 -38.68 7.34
CA SER A 162 32.14 -38.97 6.91
C SER A 162 32.27 -39.35 5.44
N THR A 163 31.16 -39.58 4.73
CA THR A 163 31.16 -40.02 3.33
C THR A 163 30.31 -39.12 2.44
N MET A 164 30.75 -38.90 1.20
CA MET A 164 30.01 -38.09 0.23
C MET A 164 28.65 -38.71 -0.11
N HIS A 165 28.57 -40.04 -0.16
CA HIS A 165 27.31 -40.75 -0.41
C HIS A 165 26.26 -40.43 0.65
N ALA A 166 26.62 -40.52 1.95
CA ALA A 166 25.71 -40.19 3.04
C ALA A 166 25.29 -38.72 3.03
N ILE A 167 26.19 -37.81 2.66
CA ILE A 167 25.90 -36.38 2.52
C ILE A 167 24.84 -36.14 1.43
N ILE A 168 25.05 -36.73 0.24
CA ILE A 168 24.11 -36.61 -0.87
C ILE A 168 22.76 -37.23 -0.49
N GLU A 169 22.76 -38.41 0.11
CA GLU A 169 21.54 -39.12 0.52
C GLU A 169 20.74 -38.31 1.54
N SER A 170 21.39 -37.81 2.59
CA SER A 170 20.74 -36.99 3.63
C SER A 170 20.19 -35.67 3.06
N ALA A 171 20.99 -34.95 2.27
CA ALA A 171 20.58 -33.70 1.64
C ALA A 171 19.44 -33.91 0.63
N THR A 172 19.50 -34.98 -0.16
CA THR A 172 18.49 -35.31 -1.17
C THR A 172 17.18 -35.73 -0.51
N ASN A 173 17.24 -36.52 0.56
CA ASN A 173 16.06 -36.87 1.34
C ASN A 173 15.35 -35.60 1.84
N ALA A 174 16.07 -34.69 2.50
CA ALA A 174 15.49 -33.43 2.98
C ALA A 174 14.93 -32.56 1.84
N PHE A 175 15.64 -32.44 0.71
CA PHE A 175 15.17 -31.69 -0.44
C PHE A 175 13.89 -32.27 -1.05
N VAL A 176 13.83 -33.60 -1.21
CA VAL A 176 12.65 -34.30 -1.73
C VAL A 176 11.46 -34.14 -0.78
N VAL A 177 11.65 -34.19 0.55
CA VAL A 177 10.57 -33.94 1.53
C VAL A 177 9.91 -32.56 1.32
N PHE A 178 10.72 -31.52 1.10
CA PHE A 178 10.20 -30.17 0.87
C PHE A 178 9.46 -30.08 -0.46
N LEU A 179 9.99 -30.73 -1.52
CA LEU A 179 9.34 -30.77 -2.82
C LEU A 179 8.02 -31.57 -2.80
N THR A 180 7.96 -32.70 -2.10
CA THR A 180 6.71 -33.49 -1.97
C THR A 180 5.67 -32.71 -1.17
N GLY A 181 6.06 -32.06 -0.08
CA GLY A 181 5.16 -31.17 0.66
C GLY A 181 4.64 -30.03 -0.21
N GLN A 182 5.53 -29.38 -0.98
CA GLN A 182 5.15 -28.33 -1.92
C GLN A 182 4.20 -28.85 -3.01
N ALA A 183 4.47 -30.03 -3.57
CA ALA A 183 3.66 -30.65 -4.61
C ALA A 183 2.23 -30.95 -4.12
N VAL A 184 2.09 -31.56 -2.94
CA VAL A 184 0.77 -31.85 -2.35
C VAL A 184 -0.01 -30.56 -2.10
N GLY A 185 0.65 -29.54 -1.54
CA GLY A 185 0.03 -28.23 -1.35
C GLY A 185 -0.42 -27.58 -2.65
N LEU A 186 0.41 -27.65 -3.71
CA LEU A 186 0.13 -27.05 -5.01
C LEU A 186 -1.01 -27.78 -5.72
N VAL A 187 -1.02 -29.12 -5.70
CA VAL A 187 -2.11 -29.95 -6.26
C VAL A 187 -3.43 -29.62 -5.56
N ASN A 188 -3.44 -29.58 -4.23
CA ASN A 188 -4.63 -29.17 -3.48
C ASN A 188 -5.07 -27.75 -3.87
N ALA A 189 -4.14 -26.82 -3.99
CA ALA A 189 -4.47 -25.43 -4.27
C ALA A 189 -5.00 -25.21 -5.71
N LEU A 190 -4.62 -26.05 -6.66
CA LEU A 190 -5.15 -26.05 -8.03
C LEU A 190 -6.51 -26.75 -8.14
N LEU A 191 -6.72 -27.87 -7.43
CA LEU A 191 -7.92 -28.69 -7.56
C LEU A 191 -9.07 -28.23 -6.64
N VAL A 192 -8.77 -27.86 -5.39
CA VAL A 192 -9.79 -27.53 -4.39
C VAL A 192 -10.11 -26.03 -4.46
N PHE A 193 -11.32 -25.67 -4.88
CA PHE A 193 -11.79 -24.28 -5.04
C PHE A 193 -10.77 -23.35 -5.72
N PRO A 194 -10.52 -23.54 -7.04
CA PRO A 194 -9.60 -22.67 -7.78
C PRO A 194 -10.11 -21.22 -7.78
N GLN A 195 -9.26 -20.30 -7.35
CA GLN A 195 -9.50 -18.85 -7.44
C GLN A 195 -8.58 -18.26 -8.50
N THR A 196 -9.16 -17.57 -9.49
CA THR A 196 -8.41 -16.92 -10.55
C THR A 196 -8.21 -15.44 -10.20
N CYS A 197 -7.04 -14.89 -10.50
CA CYS A 197 -6.75 -13.45 -10.44
C CYS A 197 -7.77 -12.66 -11.27
N ARG A 198 -8.25 -13.21 -12.39
CA ARG A 198 -9.31 -12.58 -13.20
C ARG A 198 -10.66 -12.53 -12.50
N GLY A 199 -10.99 -13.56 -11.72
CA GLY A 199 -12.19 -13.58 -10.88
C GLY A 199 -12.11 -12.57 -9.75
N LEU A 200 -10.96 -12.49 -9.07
CA LEU A 200 -10.71 -11.49 -8.02
C LEU A 200 -10.71 -10.07 -8.58
N PHE A 201 -10.04 -9.83 -9.71
CA PHE A 201 -10.09 -8.53 -10.39
C PHE A 201 -11.52 -8.08 -10.67
N LYS A 202 -12.40 -8.97 -11.16
CA LYS A 202 -13.80 -8.64 -11.37
C LYS A 202 -14.53 -8.30 -10.07
N ARG A 203 -14.26 -9.04 -9.00
CA ARG A 203 -14.85 -8.78 -7.68
C ARG A 203 -14.41 -7.42 -7.14
N ASP A 204 -13.12 -7.12 -7.24
CA ASP A 204 -12.55 -5.86 -6.76
C ASP A 204 -12.98 -4.69 -7.65
N ALA A 205 -13.15 -4.89 -8.95
CA ALA A 205 -13.75 -3.91 -9.85
C ALA A 205 -15.23 -3.63 -9.51
N ILE A 206 -16.01 -4.66 -9.14
CA ILE A 206 -17.38 -4.50 -8.65
C ILE A 206 -17.37 -3.73 -7.32
N SER A 207 -16.46 -4.07 -6.40
CA SER A 207 -16.23 -3.38 -5.14
C SER A 207 -15.88 -1.89 -5.35
N CYS A 208 -15.08 -1.57 -6.37
CA CYS A 208 -14.82 -0.18 -6.77
C CYS A 208 -16.11 0.53 -7.22
N LEU A 209 -16.96 -0.14 -8.00
CA LEU A 209 -18.24 0.42 -8.44
C LEU A 209 -19.26 0.53 -7.29
N ASP A 210 -19.21 -0.35 -6.30
CA ASP A 210 -19.99 -0.25 -5.05
C ASP A 210 -19.52 0.95 -4.21
N ALA A 211 -18.20 1.13 -4.07
CA ALA A 211 -17.61 2.29 -3.40
C ALA A 211 -17.99 3.60 -4.12
N LEU A 212 -18.03 3.60 -5.47
CA LEU A 212 -18.52 4.74 -6.24
C LEU A 212 -19.98 5.08 -5.90
N CYS A 213 -20.87 4.08 -5.83
CA CYS A 213 -22.26 4.30 -5.43
C CYS A 213 -22.36 4.85 -3.99
N ALA A 214 -21.55 4.36 -3.06
CA ALA A 214 -21.51 4.87 -1.68
C ALA A 214 -21.04 6.32 -1.62
N ILE A 215 -20.07 6.71 -2.46
CA ILE A 215 -19.61 8.10 -2.57
C ILE A 215 -20.72 9.00 -3.14
N MET A 216 -21.44 8.55 -4.17
CA MET A 216 -22.58 9.27 -4.72
C MET A 216 -23.66 9.55 -3.66
N GLN A 217 -23.98 8.56 -2.82
CA GLN A 217 -24.94 8.72 -1.71
C GLN A 217 -24.43 9.66 -0.61
N ALA A 218 -23.14 9.54 -0.24
CA ALA A 218 -22.54 10.42 0.78
C ALA A 218 -22.41 11.87 0.28
N HIS A 219 -22.18 12.07 -1.01
CA HIS A 219 -22.11 13.40 -1.63
C HIS A 219 -23.48 14.08 -1.67
N ASP A 220 -24.55 13.34 -1.97
CA ASP A 220 -25.94 13.85 -1.93
C ASP A 220 -26.30 14.35 -0.52
N ALA A 221 -26.06 13.52 0.50
CA ALA A 221 -26.25 13.89 1.90
C ALA A 221 -25.40 15.11 2.31
N CYS A 222 -24.16 15.20 1.82
CA CYS A 222 -23.29 16.35 2.08
C CYS A 222 -23.83 17.64 1.46
N ILE A 223 -24.41 17.59 0.25
CA ILE A 223 -25.02 18.77 -0.38
C ILE A 223 -26.26 19.21 0.39
N GLU A 224 -27.10 18.27 0.83
CA GLU A 224 -28.28 18.56 1.66
C GLU A 224 -27.88 19.29 2.96
N ASP A 225 -26.82 18.83 3.65
CA ASP A 225 -26.29 19.47 4.86
C ASP A 225 -25.75 20.89 4.58
N VAL A 226 -25.04 21.08 3.47
CA VAL A 226 -24.45 22.38 3.09
C VAL A 226 -25.54 23.42 2.78
N VAL A 227 -26.62 23.01 2.12
CA VAL A 227 -27.75 23.88 1.80
C VAL A 227 -28.63 24.14 3.03
N ALA A 228 -28.83 23.14 3.89
CA ALA A 228 -29.52 23.31 5.17
C ALA A 228 -28.79 24.27 6.12
N GLY A 229 -27.52 24.62 5.86
CA GLY A 229 -26.72 25.52 6.68
C GLY A 229 -26.34 24.94 8.03
N THR A 230 -26.40 23.61 8.16
CA THR A 230 -26.10 22.87 9.40
C THR A 230 -24.61 22.56 9.58
N VAL A 231 -23.72 23.15 8.77
CA VAL A 231 -22.26 23.08 8.97
C VAL A 231 -21.91 23.89 10.23
N PRO A 232 -21.58 23.26 11.38
CA PRO A 232 -21.47 23.97 12.64
C PRO A 232 -20.19 24.82 12.70
N CYS A 233 -20.29 26.04 13.22
CA CYS A 233 -19.13 26.78 13.73
C CYS A 233 -18.49 25.99 14.90
N SER A 234 -17.18 25.80 14.85
CA SER A 234 -16.39 24.97 15.78
C SER A 234 -16.18 25.59 17.17
N SER A 235 -17.25 25.93 17.90
CA SER A 235 -17.12 26.29 19.33
C SER A 235 -17.28 25.09 20.27
N SER A 236 -17.43 23.86 19.76
CA SER A 236 -17.44 22.64 20.57
C SER A 236 -16.40 21.65 20.06
N GLU A 237 -15.45 21.29 20.92
CA GLU A 237 -14.46 20.25 20.65
C GLU A 237 -15.16 18.93 20.27
N ALA A 238 -14.78 18.38 19.11
CA ALA A 238 -15.06 17.03 18.60
C ALA A 238 -16.46 16.75 18.04
N THR A 239 -16.70 17.10 16.77
CA THR A 239 -17.23 16.21 15.71
C THR A 239 -17.32 17.00 14.40
N GLY A 240 -16.53 16.65 13.38
CA GLY A 240 -16.83 17.09 12.00
C GLY A 240 -18.20 16.57 11.57
N SER A 241 -18.84 17.16 10.55
CA SER A 241 -20.12 16.62 10.09
C SER A 241 -19.96 15.15 9.71
N GLU A 242 -20.85 14.30 10.21
CA GLU A 242 -20.77 12.85 10.01
C GLU A 242 -20.74 12.48 8.52
N SER A 243 -21.42 13.28 7.68
CA SER A 243 -21.49 13.17 6.22
C SER A 243 -20.13 13.33 5.53
N VAL A 244 -19.30 14.29 5.93
CA VAL A 244 -17.98 14.53 5.32
C VAL A 244 -17.01 13.42 5.69
N GLU A 245 -17.05 12.97 6.93
CA GLU A 245 -16.23 11.84 7.38
C GLU A 245 -16.66 10.52 6.70
N GLN A 246 -17.95 10.33 6.40
CA GLN A 246 -18.43 9.19 5.60
C GLN A 246 -17.93 9.27 4.16
N LEU A 247 -17.94 10.45 3.54
CA LEU A 247 -17.45 10.69 2.18
C LEU A 247 -15.94 10.41 2.05
N GLU A 248 -15.13 10.91 2.99
CA GLU A 248 -13.68 10.66 3.02
C GLU A 248 -13.36 9.17 3.18
N ARG A 249 -14.07 8.47 4.08
CA ARG A 249 -13.92 7.02 4.25
C ARG A 249 -14.27 6.24 2.97
N ALA A 250 -15.32 6.64 2.27
CA ALA A 250 -15.74 5.98 1.03
C ALA A 250 -14.72 6.20 -0.11
N LEU A 251 -14.11 7.38 -0.18
CA LEU A 251 -13.00 7.70 -1.08
C LEU A 251 -11.74 6.87 -0.81
N ASP A 252 -11.35 6.78 0.45
CA ASP A 252 -10.23 5.93 0.88
C ASP A 252 -10.51 4.47 0.54
N HIS A 253 -11.76 4.02 0.69
CA HIS A 253 -12.16 2.69 0.28
C HIS A 253 -12.00 2.48 -1.23
N LEU A 254 -12.50 3.41 -2.07
CA LEU A 254 -12.34 3.34 -3.53
C LEU A 254 -10.87 3.29 -3.94
N GLY A 255 -10.01 4.15 -3.38
CA GLY A 255 -8.57 4.16 -3.67
C GLY A 255 -7.89 2.83 -3.30
N ASN A 256 -8.25 2.25 -2.15
CA ASN A 256 -7.75 0.95 -1.71
C ASN A 256 -8.22 -0.21 -2.62
N GLU A 257 -9.47 -0.20 -3.08
CA GLU A 257 -9.97 -1.24 -4.00
C GLU A 257 -9.34 -1.14 -5.40
N VAL A 258 -9.12 0.07 -5.90
CA VAL A 258 -8.45 0.30 -7.20
C VAL A 258 -6.99 -0.18 -7.16
N THR A 259 -6.27 0.09 -6.06
CA THR A 259 -4.89 -0.40 -5.90
C THR A 259 -4.82 -1.93 -5.80
N LYS A 260 -5.79 -2.56 -5.12
CA LYS A 260 -5.93 -4.04 -5.09
C LYS A 260 -6.21 -4.60 -6.48
N ALA A 261 -7.17 -4.02 -7.21
CA ALA A 261 -7.52 -4.44 -8.56
C ALA A 261 -6.29 -4.36 -9.49
N ASN A 262 -5.55 -3.25 -9.45
CA ASN A 262 -4.31 -3.08 -10.21
C ASN A 262 -3.26 -4.14 -9.87
N GLY A 263 -3.15 -4.51 -8.58
CA GLY A 263 -2.28 -5.60 -8.12
C GLY A 263 -2.59 -6.95 -8.79
N HIS A 264 -3.86 -7.22 -9.12
CA HIS A 264 -4.25 -8.48 -9.77
C HIS A 264 -4.02 -8.52 -11.29
N VAL A 265 -3.94 -7.36 -11.97
CA VAL A 265 -3.79 -7.28 -13.43
C VAL A 265 -2.48 -7.91 -13.91
N GLU A 266 -1.35 -7.63 -13.23
CA GLU A 266 -0.05 -8.16 -13.63
C GLU A 266 -0.01 -9.70 -13.54
N HIS A 267 -0.65 -10.27 -12.52
CA HIS A 267 -0.69 -11.70 -12.30
C HIS A 267 -1.75 -12.42 -13.14
N ALA A 268 -2.80 -11.72 -13.60
CA ALA A 268 -3.84 -12.26 -14.48
C ALA A 268 -3.33 -12.70 -15.87
N ALA A 269 -2.16 -12.18 -16.28
CA ALA A 269 -1.42 -12.57 -17.49
C ALA A 269 -0.90 -14.02 -17.46
N ARG A 270 -0.71 -14.54 -16.25
CA ARG A 270 0.04 -15.77 -15.97
C ARG A 270 -0.89 -16.97 -15.79
N GLU A 271 -2.21 -16.74 -15.89
CA GLU A 271 -3.25 -17.75 -15.70
C GLU A 271 -3.84 -18.21 -17.02
N ILE A 272 -4.09 -19.52 -17.12
CA ILE A 272 -4.95 -20.08 -18.16
C ILE A 272 -6.39 -19.77 -17.77
N SER A 273 -7.14 -19.10 -18.63
CA SER A 273 -8.56 -18.90 -18.37
C SER A 273 -9.38 -18.88 -19.65
N TRP A 274 -10.63 -19.29 -19.50
CA TRP A 274 -11.66 -19.18 -20.51
C TRP A 274 -12.47 -17.92 -20.24
N GLY A 275 -12.34 -16.90 -21.09
CA GLY A 275 -12.95 -15.60 -20.82
C GLY A 275 -13.00 -14.66 -22.02
N ALA A 276 -13.76 -13.58 -21.88
CA ALA A 276 -13.83 -12.51 -22.87
C ALA A 276 -12.63 -11.54 -22.76
N TYR A 277 -12.08 -11.35 -21.55
CA TYR A 277 -11.05 -10.36 -21.27
C TYR A 277 -9.63 -10.93 -21.41
N HIS A 278 -8.81 -10.30 -22.25
CA HIS A 278 -7.35 -10.46 -22.33
C HIS A 278 -6.62 -9.58 -21.29
N GLN A 279 -5.33 -9.82 -21.03
CA GLN A 279 -4.55 -9.03 -20.05
C GLN A 279 -4.55 -7.53 -20.39
N SER A 280 -4.29 -7.18 -21.65
CA SER A 280 -4.30 -5.79 -22.12
C SER A 280 -5.66 -5.12 -21.94
N GLU A 281 -6.74 -5.89 -22.08
CA GLU A 281 -8.10 -5.40 -21.88
C GLU A 281 -8.39 -5.18 -20.39
N LEU A 282 -7.90 -6.08 -19.51
CA LEU A 282 -7.98 -5.87 -18.05
C LEU A 282 -7.17 -4.65 -17.59
N ASP A 283 -5.98 -4.41 -18.15
CA ASP A 283 -5.20 -3.20 -17.89
C ASP A 283 -5.95 -1.95 -18.37
N THR A 284 -6.65 -2.04 -19.51
CA THR A 284 -7.49 -0.95 -20.01
C THR A 284 -8.70 -0.69 -19.09
N VAL A 285 -9.40 -1.73 -18.63
CA VAL A 285 -10.48 -1.60 -17.63
C VAL A 285 -9.95 -0.98 -16.33
N CYS A 286 -8.81 -1.46 -15.83
CA CYS A 286 -8.18 -0.90 -14.63
C CYS A 286 -7.78 0.57 -14.84
N ALA A 287 -7.24 0.91 -16.01
CA ALA A 287 -6.90 2.28 -16.36
C ALA A 287 -8.13 3.20 -16.35
N LEU A 288 -9.25 2.74 -16.91
CA LEU A 288 -10.51 3.47 -16.92
C LEU A 288 -11.09 3.61 -15.50
N LEU A 289 -10.97 2.59 -14.64
CA LEU A 289 -11.34 2.69 -13.22
C LEU A 289 -10.47 3.70 -12.46
N VAL A 290 -9.15 3.70 -12.69
CA VAL A 290 -8.23 4.69 -12.10
C VAL A 290 -8.59 6.10 -12.57
N GLN A 291 -9.08 6.28 -13.80
CA GLN A 291 -9.53 7.59 -14.29
C GLN A 291 -10.80 8.11 -13.60
N LEU A 292 -11.56 7.27 -12.89
CA LEU A 292 -12.69 7.70 -12.07
C LEU A 292 -12.25 8.29 -10.72
N VAL A 293 -11.07 7.92 -10.21
CA VAL A 293 -10.60 8.37 -8.89
C VAL A 293 -10.39 9.89 -8.82
N PRO A 294 -9.75 10.57 -9.81
CA PRO A 294 -9.50 12.01 -9.73
C PRO A 294 -10.76 12.89 -9.66
N PRO A 295 -11.81 12.70 -10.50
CA PRO A 295 -13.07 13.45 -10.36
C PRO A 295 -13.72 13.23 -8.99
N VAL A 296 -13.82 11.98 -8.54
CA VAL A 296 -14.47 11.62 -7.27
C VAL A 296 -13.73 12.24 -6.09
N SER A 297 -12.39 12.27 -6.13
CA SER A 297 -11.57 12.97 -5.13
C SER A 297 -11.87 14.47 -5.05
N GLY A 298 -12.39 15.07 -6.12
CA GLY A 298 -12.79 16.48 -6.13
C GLY A 298 -14.13 16.77 -5.45
N LEU A 299 -14.95 15.75 -5.19
CA LEU A 299 -16.23 15.91 -4.49
C LEU A 299 -16.04 16.11 -2.99
N SER A 300 -15.09 15.42 -2.35
CA SER A 300 -14.78 15.66 -0.93
C SER A 300 -14.07 16.98 -0.69
N LEU A 301 -13.28 17.43 -1.66
CA LEU A 301 -12.58 18.70 -1.56
C LEU A 301 -13.56 19.87 -1.41
N VAL A 302 -14.76 19.79 -1.99
CA VAL A 302 -15.81 20.80 -1.78
C VAL A 302 -16.15 20.91 -0.30
N ALA A 303 -16.42 19.77 0.32
CA ALA A 303 -16.80 19.73 1.72
C ALA A 303 -15.68 20.26 2.62
N ASP A 304 -14.43 19.86 2.35
CA ASP A 304 -13.25 20.33 3.07
C ASP A 304 -13.02 21.84 2.89
N MET A 305 -13.21 22.36 1.67
CA MET A 305 -13.05 23.78 1.36
C MET A 305 -14.09 24.62 2.11
N MET A 306 -15.34 24.16 2.14
CA MET A 306 -16.44 24.82 2.85
C MET A 306 -16.21 24.87 4.37
N GLN A 307 -15.72 23.78 4.98
CA GLN A 307 -15.39 23.75 6.42
C GLN A 307 -14.21 24.68 6.77
N ARG A 308 -13.23 24.80 5.88
CA ARG A 308 -12.03 25.62 6.11
C ARG A 308 -12.29 27.10 6.00
N GLU A 309 -13.13 27.54 5.06
CA GLU A 309 -13.47 28.96 4.98
C GLU A 309 -14.22 29.42 6.23
N THR A 310 -15.14 28.61 6.77
CA THR A 310 -15.82 28.95 8.04
C THR A 310 -14.85 29.12 9.22
N ASP A 311 -13.75 28.36 9.28
CA ASP A 311 -12.72 28.47 10.32
C ASP A 311 -11.86 29.74 10.17
N VAL A 312 -11.43 30.07 8.94
CA VAL A 312 -10.59 31.25 8.66
C VAL A 312 -11.32 32.55 9.02
N PHE A 313 -12.63 32.63 8.75
CA PHE A 313 -13.42 33.81 9.10
C PHE A 313 -13.84 33.83 10.58
N GLY A 314 -13.88 32.69 11.27
CA GLY A 314 -14.09 32.62 12.72
C GLY A 314 -12.92 33.19 13.52
N VAL A 315 -11.68 32.97 13.07
CA VAL A 315 -10.45 33.44 13.73
C VAL A 315 -10.22 34.96 13.58
N ILE A 316 -10.81 35.60 12.56
CA ILE A 316 -10.71 37.05 12.32
C ILE A 316 -11.78 37.84 13.13
N GLY A 317 -12.62 37.15 13.92
CA GLY A 317 -13.60 37.76 14.81
C GLY A 317 -12.98 38.43 16.05
N HIS A 318 -12.93 39.76 16.06
CA HIS A 318 -12.73 40.56 17.27
C HIS A 318 -13.82 40.23 18.34
N PRO A 319 -13.47 40.27 19.65
CA PRO A 319 -14.41 39.97 20.72
C PRO A 319 -15.59 40.94 20.70
N GLY A 320 -16.79 40.38 20.83
CA GLY A 320 -18.05 41.08 20.70
C GLY A 320 -18.12 42.37 21.53
N GLN A 321 -18.14 43.50 20.83
CA GLN A 321 -18.86 44.67 21.30
C GLN A 321 -20.27 44.59 20.72
N THR A 322 -21.22 44.33 21.61
CA THR A 322 -22.62 44.69 21.49
C THR A 322 -22.74 46.12 20.97
N SER A 323 -23.00 46.28 19.67
CA SER A 323 -23.52 47.53 19.12
C SER A 323 -25.01 47.35 18.89
N VAL A 324 -25.77 47.75 19.89
CA VAL A 324 -27.12 48.30 19.70
C VAL A 324 -26.95 49.56 18.84
N GLY A 325 -27.52 49.60 17.64
CA GLY A 325 -27.45 50.81 16.82
C GLY A 325 -27.97 50.68 15.40
N ARG A 326 -29.21 51.17 15.22
CA ARG A 326 -29.73 51.91 14.05
C ARG A 326 -29.90 51.12 12.75
N GLU A 327 -31.14 50.71 12.51
CA GLU A 327 -31.67 50.51 11.16
C GLU A 327 -31.66 51.87 10.43
N ASP A 328 -30.83 52.00 9.39
CA ASP A 328 -30.96 53.04 8.38
C ASP A 328 -32.06 52.61 7.39
N PRO A 329 -33.14 53.42 7.20
CA PRO A 329 -34.28 53.04 6.37
C PRO A 329 -34.15 53.46 4.89
N ASP A 330 -32.94 53.53 4.35
CA ASP A 330 -32.70 53.97 2.97
C ASP A 330 -31.76 53.00 2.25
N ASP A 331 -32.28 51.83 1.88
CA ASP A 331 -31.81 51.00 0.76
C ASP A 331 -32.90 50.00 0.32
N GLN A 332 -34.17 50.41 0.42
CA GLN A 332 -35.31 49.71 -0.19
C GLN A 332 -35.82 50.50 -1.39
N MET A 333 -35.06 50.50 -2.47
CA MET A 333 -35.62 50.83 -3.78
C MET A 333 -34.91 50.02 -4.87
N GLY A 334 -35.52 48.88 -5.23
CA GLY A 334 -35.24 48.17 -6.48
C GLY A 334 -34.27 46.99 -6.39
N GLN A 335 -34.61 45.93 -5.65
CA GLN A 335 -34.16 44.59 -6.03
C GLN A 335 -35.38 43.77 -6.45
N PRO A 336 -35.39 43.16 -7.65
CA PRO A 336 -36.39 42.16 -8.01
C PRO A 336 -36.37 41.07 -6.93
N GLN A 337 -37.54 40.72 -6.41
CA GLN A 337 -37.70 39.58 -5.53
C GLN A 337 -37.50 38.31 -6.39
N ASP A 338 -36.24 37.91 -6.55
CA ASP A 338 -35.84 36.79 -7.39
C ASP A 338 -36.21 35.45 -6.71
N ASP A 339 -36.81 34.52 -7.47
CA ASP A 339 -37.13 33.13 -7.10
C ASP A 339 -35.87 32.26 -6.86
N TRP A 340 -34.95 32.73 -6.01
CA TRP A 340 -33.65 32.10 -5.76
C TRP A 340 -33.77 30.71 -5.09
N PRO A 341 -34.59 30.50 -4.04
CA PRO A 341 -34.80 29.17 -3.48
C PRO A 341 -35.29 28.16 -4.53
N GLY A 342 -36.03 28.64 -5.54
CA GLY A 342 -36.48 27.83 -6.68
C GLY A 342 -35.34 27.39 -7.58
N THR A 343 -34.43 28.30 -7.95
CA THR A 343 -33.24 27.97 -8.77
C THR A 343 -32.24 27.08 -8.04
N GLU A 344 -32.12 27.23 -6.71
CA GLU A 344 -31.29 26.36 -5.87
C GLU A 344 -31.85 24.94 -5.83
N LEU A 345 -33.15 24.81 -5.58
CA LEU A 345 -33.87 23.54 -5.57
C LEU A 345 -33.86 22.85 -6.94
N GLU A 346 -33.96 23.62 -8.04
CA GLU A 346 -33.85 23.08 -9.40
C GLU A 346 -32.45 22.51 -9.68
N MET A 347 -31.39 23.19 -9.22
CA MET A 347 -30.02 22.72 -9.38
C MET A 347 -29.72 21.51 -8.49
N GLN A 348 -30.24 21.47 -7.27
CA GLN A 348 -30.18 20.29 -6.40
C GLN A 348 -30.88 19.09 -7.04
N GLU A 349 -32.06 19.30 -7.62
CA GLU A 349 -32.78 18.24 -8.32
C GLU A 349 -32.01 17.75 -9.57
N GLN A 350 -31.29 18.64 -10.27
CA GLN A 350 -30.39 18.24 -11.36
C GLN A 350 -29.19 17.44 -10.85
N LEU A 351 -28.56 17.84 -9.73
CA LEU A 351 -27.47 17.11 -9.11
C LEU A 351 -27.92 15.70 -8.68
N ARG A 352 -29.07 15.60 -8.01
CA ARG A 352 -29.68 14.33 -7.59
C ARG A 352 -29.93 13.40 -8.78
N LYS A 353 -30.47 13.93 -9.88
CA LYS A 353 -30.64 13.19 -11.15
C LYS A 353 -29.31 12.70 -11.73
N MET A 354 -28.25 13.52 -11.73
CA MET A 354 -26.93 13.10 -12.19
C MET A 354 -26.34 11.99 -11.31
N THR A 355 -26.46 12.11 -9.99
CA THR A 355 -26.01 11.13 -9.00
C THR A 355 -26.73 9.79 -9.16
N GLU A 356 -28.06 9.81 -9.34
CA GLU A 356 -28.88 8.62 -9.61
C GLU A 356 -28.54 7.96 -10.96
N MET A 357 -28.28 8.77 -11.99
CA MET A 357 -27.85 8.23 -13.29
C MET A 357 -26.45 7.59 -13.20
N ILE A 358 -25.51 8.18 -12.47
CA ILE A 358 -24.17 7.61 -12.24
C ILE A 358 -24.26 6.31 -11.44
N SER A 359 -25.11 6.23 -10.41
CA SER A 359 -25.32 4.99 -9.64
C SER A 359 -25.94 3.89 -10.51
N THR A 360 -26.95 4.22 -11.32
CA THR A 360 -27.56 3.29 -12.29
C THR A 360 -26.56 2.85 -13.36
N GLY A 361 -25.69 3.76 -13.81
CA GLY A 361 -24.57 3.45 -14.71
C GLY A 361 -23.57 2.49 -14.08
N ALA A 362 -23.21 2.68 -12.81
CA ALA A 362 -22.36 1.76 -12.08
C ALA A 362 -23.00 0.37 -11.95
N GLU A 363 -24.31 0.27 -11.73
CA GLU A 363 -25.05 -1.00 -11.76
C GLU A 363 -25.01 -1.68 -13.14
N HIS A 364 -25.17 -0.92 -14.23
CA HIS A 364 -25.00 -1.44 -15.58
C HIS A 364 -23.59 -2.03 -15.78
N ALA A 365 -22.55 -1.31 -15.36
CA ALA A 365 -21.16 -1.80 -15.43
C ALA A 365 -20.96 -3.08 -14.59
N LYS A 366 -21.55 -3.16 -13.40
CA LYS A 366 -21.53 -4.39 -12.56
C LYS A 366 -22.18 -5.57 -13.29
N LEU A 367 -23.35 -5.39 -13.88
CA LEU A 367 -24.04 -6.44 -14.64
C LEU A 367 -23.21 -6.94 -15.83
N ARG A 368 -22.56 -6.01 -16.55
CA ARG A 368 -21.65 -6.30 -17.67
C ARG A 368 -20.39 -7.06 -17.22
N LEU A 369 -19.85 -6.78 -16.04
CA LEU A 369 -18.74 -7.55 -15.45
C LEU A 369 -19.19 -8.93 -14.95
N GLN A 370 -20.41 -9.05 -14.42
CA GLN A 370 -20.99 -10.26 -13.84
C GLN A 370 -21.52 -11.28 -14.86
N ARG A 371 -21.93 -10.88 -16.07
CA ARG A 371 -22.49 -11.77 -17.11
C ARG A 371 -21.54 -12.91 -17.53
N GLY A 372 -20.28 -12.88 -17.08
CA GLY A 372 -19.35 -14.00 -17.14
C GLY A 372 -19.66 -15.20 -16.23
N GLN A 373 -20.47 -15.04 -15.17
CA GLN A 373 -20.60 -16.01 -14.06
C GLN A 373 -21.96 -16.74 -13.97
N LYS A 374 -23.04 -16.20 -14.54
CA LYS A 374 -24.37 -16.86 -14.52
C LYS A 374 -24.56 -17.84 -15.69
N ARG A 375 -23.91 -19.00 -15.61
CA ARG A 375 -24.54 -20.26 -16.05
C ARG A 375 -24.43 -21.22 -14.88
N SER A 376 -25.40 -21.12 -13.97
CA SER A 376 -25.62 -22.17 -12.97
C SER A 376 -25.88 -23.46 -13.72
N TRP A 377 -25.17 -24.52 -13.36
CA TRP A 377 -25.32 -25.88 -13.84
C TRP A 377 -26.59 -26.51 -13.22
N MET A 378 -27.73 -25.84 -13.40
CA MET A 378 -29.07 -26.39 -13.26
C MET A 378 -29.92 -25.64 -14.25
N GLY A 379 -30.32 -26.35 -15.31
CA GLY A 379 -31.19 -25.84 -16.33
C GLY A 379 -32.58 -25.58 -15.78
N THR A 380 -33.08 -24.38 -16.02
CA THR A 380 -34.39 -24.17 -16.64
C THR A 380 -34.40 -22.74 -17.14
N ALA A 381 -34.23 -22.59 -18.45
CA ALA A 381 -34.57 -21.35 -19.12
C ALA A 381 -36.09 -21.21 -18.98
N ASN A 382 -36.53 -20.27 -18.14
CA ASN A 382 -37.89 -19.79 -18.18
C ASN A 382 -37.85 -18.53 -19.05
N GLU A 383 -38.09 -18.71 -20.35
CA GLU A 383 -38.52 -17.62 -21.23
C GLU A 383 -39.85 -17.10 -20.67
N LYS A 384 -39.82 -15.92 -20.04
CA LYS A 384 -41.04 -15.16 -19.78
C LYS A 384 -41.00 -13.86 -20.59
N SER A 385 -41.75 -13.93 -21.68
CA SER A 385 -42.57 -12.90 -22.34
C SER A 385 -41.98 -11.54 -22.67
N ALA A 386 -41.92 -11.27 -23.97
CA ALA A 386 -41.50 -10.06 -24.68
C ALA A 386 -42.34 -8.77 -24.44
N ASP A 387 -43.22 -8.72 -23.43
CA ASP A 387 -44.03 -7.52 -23.15
C ASP A 387 -43.46 -6.62 -22.02
N GLU A 388 -42.45 -7.09 -21.27
CA GLU A 388 -41.66 -6.24 -20.35
C GLU A 388 -40.42 -5.60 -21.03
N GLU A 389 -40.13 -5.96 -22.29
CA GLU A 389 -38.91 -5.53 -23.00
C GLU A 389 -38.88 -4.04 -23.35
N ARG A 390 -40.03 -3.36 -23.41
CA ARG A 390 -40.08 -1.92 -23.76
C ARG A 390 -39.74 -0.98 -22.60
N ASN A 391 -40.03 -1.37 -21.35
CA ASN A 391 -39.63 -0.62 -20.15
C ASN A 391 -38.30 -1.14 -19.55
N SER A 392 -37.82 -2.31 -19.98
CA SER A 392 -36.52 -2.86 -19.59
C SER A 392 -35.39 -2.57 -20.59
N ALA A 393 -35.68 -1.95 -21.74
CA ALA A 393 -34.64 -1.48 -22.67
C ALA A 393 -33.80 -0.33 -22.07
N THR A 394 -34.44 0.54 -21.28
CA THR A 394 -33.83 1.69 -20.58
C THR A 394 -33.33 1.35 -19.17
N SER A 395 -33.53 0.14 -18.68
CA SER A 395 -33.05 -0.28 -17.35
C SER A 395 -31.59 -0.79 -17.43
N PRO A 396 -30.82 -0.75 -16.32
CA PRO A 396 -29.44 -1.22 -16.32
C PRO A 396 -29.35 -2.68 -16.82
N GLY A 397 -28.55 -2.89 -17.86
CA GLY A 397 -28.42 -4.17 -18.59
C GLY A 397 -29.10 -4.21 -19.97
N GLY A 398 -29.98 -3.25 -20.29
CA GLY A 398 -30.60 -3.12 -21.61
C GLY A 398 -29.62 -2.72 -22.72
N SER A 399 -30.02 -2.89 -23.98
CA SER A 399 -29.24 -2.50 -25.17
C SER A 399 -29.29 -1.00 -25.45
N GLU A 400 -30.38 -0.32 -25.09
CA GLU A 400 -30.59 1.13 -25.33
C GLU A 400 -30.11 2.01 -24.16
N PHE A 401 -29.71 1.41 -23.03
CA PHE A 401 -29.24 2.13 -21.85
C PHE A 401 -28.05 3.05 -22.11
N ILE A 402 -27.11 2.65 -22.98
CA ILE A 402 -25.91 3.45 -23.28
C ILE A 402 -26.29 4.72 -24.04
N GLU A 403 -27.27 4.66 -24.94
CA GLU A 403 -27.77 5.82 -25.67
C GLU A 403 -28.48 6.79 -24.72
N TYR A 404 -29.32 6.26 -23.83
CA TYR A 404 -29.97 7.05 -22.79
C TYR A 404 -28.97 7.71 -21.81
N TYR A 405 -27.95 6.97 -21.36
CA TYR A 405 -26.89 7.50 -20.51
C TYR A 405 -26.06 8.57 -21.24
N ARG A 406 -25.76 8.33 -22.53
CA ARG A 406 -25.04 9.29 -23.38
C ARG A 406 -25.84 10.58 -23.51
N ASP A 407 -27.15 10.50 -23.72
CA ASP A 407 -28.01 11.67 -23.89
C ASP A 407 -28.03 12.59 -22.66
N MET A 408 -27.98 12.02 -21.45
CA MET A 408 -27.89 12.78 -20.20
C MET A 408 -26.59 13.58 -20.05
N PHE A 409 -25.45 13.01 -20.48
CA PHE A 409 -24.12 13.62 -20.34
C PHE A 409 -23.56 14.23 -21.63
N LYS A 410 -24.40 14.44 -22.65
CA LYS A 410 -24.04 15.11 -23.92
C LYS A 410 -23.62 16.57 -23.66
N GLU A 411 -22.66 17.05 -24.45
CA GLU A 411 -22.12 18.41 -24.35
C GLU A 411 -23.18 19.52 -24.52
N ASP A 412 -24.30 19.25 -25.21
CA ASP A 412 -25.40 20.22 -25.37
C ASP A 412 -26.34 20.31 -24.16
N GLY A 413 -26.31 19.35 -23.23
CA GLY A 413 -27.05 19.42 -21.96
C GLY A 413 -26.48 20.41 -20.95
N ASP A 414 -25.27 20.95 -21.20
CA ASP A 414 -24.62 21.99 -20.39
C ASP A 414 -25.26 23.39 -20.56
N LYS A 415 -26.21 23.55 -21.51
CA LYS A 415 -26.97 24.81 -21.75
C LYS A 415 -28.21 24.94 -20.86
N ASN A 416 -28.22 24.35 -19.67
CA ASN A 416 -29.35 24.52 -18.73
C ASN A 416 -29.36 25.96 -18.20
N LEU A 417 -30.50 26.64 -18.33
CA LEU A 417 -30.73 28.02 -17.87
C LEU A 417 -30.31 28.22 -16.40
N SER A 418 -30.54 27.21 -15.55
CA SER A 418 -30.18 27.21 -14.13
C SER A 418 -28.67 27.37 -13.88
N ARG A 419 -27.83 26.63 -14.64
CA ARG A 419 -26.35 26.70 -14.51
C ARG A 419 -25.81 28.07 -14.89
N GLN A 420 -26.34 28.67 -15.95
CA GLN A 420 -25.94 30.02 -16.39
C GLN A 420 -26.32 31.09 -15.38
N GLN A 421 -27.51 30.98 -14.77
CA GLN A 421 -27.98 31.91 -13.73
C GLN A 421 -27.11 31.83 -12.46
N VAL A 422 -26.75 30.62 -12.02
CA VAL A 422 -25.87 30.38 -10.85
C VAL A 422 -24.45 30.88 -11.11
N LEU A 423 -23.91 30.60 -12.30
CA LEU A 423 -22.59 31.10 -12.70
C LEU A 423 -22.55 32.63 -12.76
N HIS A 424 -23.56 33.25 -13.37
CA HIS A 424 -23.66 34.71 -13.47
C HIS A 424 -23.69 35.36 -12.07
N ARG A 425 -24.41 34.76 -11.12
CA ARG A 425 -24.43 35.19 -9.71
C ARG A 425 -23.10 34.97 -9.00
N TYR A 426 -22.45 33.82 -9.19
CA TYR A 426 -21.11 33.57 -8.66
C TYR A 426 -20.12 34.65 -9.14
N VAL A 427 -20.18 35.01 -10.43
CA VAL A 427 -19.35 36.08 -11.02
C VAL A 427 -19.70 37.46 -10.45
N GLN A 428 -20.98 37.73 -10.16
CA GLN A 428 -21.44 38.99 -9.58
C GLN A 428 -21.07 39.18 -8.09
N HIS A 429 -21.14 38.11 -7.30
CA HIS A 429 -21.00 38.15 -5.84
C HIS A 429 -19.60 37.75 -5.33
N ARG A 430 -18.68 37.41 -6.24
CA ARG A 430 -17.29 37.06 -5.90
C ARG A 430 -16.61 38.16 -5.07
N PRO A 431 -15.93 37.83 -3.94
CA PRO A 431 -15.18 38.81 -3.17
C PRO A 431 -14.00 39.38 -4.00
N GLN A 432 -13.87 40.71 -4.02
CA GLN A 432 -12.72 41.41 -4.62
C GLN A 432 -11.58 41.50 -3.61
N ILE A 433 -10.38 41.01 -3.99
CA ILE A 433 -9.18 41.14 -3.16
C ILE A 433 -8.77 42.62 -3.14
N GLY A 434 -9.00 43.24 -1.99
CA GLY A 434 -8.83 44.67 -1.73
C GLY A 434 -9.78 45.20 -0.66
N LYS A 435 -10.91 44.51 -0.39
CA LYS A 435 -11.88 44.86 0.66
C LYS A 435 -12.23 43.68 1.58
N MET A 436 -11.24 42.88 1.96
CA MET A 436 -11.45 41.74 2.88
C MET A 436 -11.91 42.16 4.29
N GLY A 437 -11.78 43.44 4.65
CA GLY A 437 -12.18 43.97 5.96
C GLY A 437 -13.67 44.28 6.15
N ARG A 438 -14.53 44.22 5.11
CA ARG A 438 -15.97 44.52 5.23
C ARG A 438 -16.83 43.76 4.20
N VAL A 439 -16.76 42.43 4.18
CA VAL A 439 -17.80 41.64 3.51
C VAL A 439 -18.79 41.16 4.59
N PRO A 440 -20.10 41.44 4.46
CA PRO A 440 -21.09 40.91 5.41
C PRO A 440 -21.10 39.38 5.36
N THR A 441 -21.00 38.74 6.53
CA THR A 441 -20.81 37.28 6.71
C THR A 441 -21.80 36.43 5.90
N ASN A 442 -23.05 36.89 5.74
CA ASN A 442 -24.08 36.17 4.99
C ASN A 442 -23.82 36.09 3.47
N ARG A 443 -23.30 37.17 2.84
CA ARG A 443 -23.05 37.17 1.38
C ARG A 443 -21.90 36.25 0.97
N HIS A 444 -20.96 36.03 1.89
CA HIS A 444 -19.83 35.15 1.66
C HIS A 444 -20.23 33.67 1.74
N ALA A 445 -21.07 33.30 2.72
CA ALA A 445 -21.66 31.96 2.81
C ALA A 445 -22.49 31.60 1.56
N ASP A 446 -23.29 32.54 1.05
CA ASP A 446 -24.07 32.32 -0.18
C ASP A 446 -23.18 32.14 -1.42
N THR A 447 -22.09 32.92 -1.53
CA THR A 447 -21.11 32.79 -2.63
C THR A 447 -20.43 31.41 -2.62
N LEU A 448 -20.15 30.90 -1.42
CA LEU A 448 -19.56 29.59 -1.21
C LEU A 448 -20.52 28.45 -1.53
N ARG A 449 -21.81 28.59 -1.19
CA ARG A 449 -22.87 27.65 -1.58
C ARG A 449 -23.02 27.56 -3.10
N TYR A 450 -23.02 28.69 -3.80
CA TYR A 450 -23.08 28.71 -5.27
C TYR A 450 -21.84 28.08 -5.90
N PHE A 451 -20.67 28.30 -5.30
CA PHE A 451 -19.44 27.66 -5.72
C PHE A 451 -19.50 26.13 -5.54
N ALA A 452 -19.95 25.64 -4.38
CA ALA A 452 -20.06 24.22 -4.08
C ALA A 452 -21.03 23.48 -5.02
N LEU A 453 -22.16 24.11 -5.34
CA LEU A 453 -23.17 23.53 -6.25
C LEU A 453 -22.68 23.52 -7.71
N LEU A 454 -22.14 24.64 -8.19
CA LEU A 454 -21.55 24.73 -9.54
C LEU A 454 -20.40 23.74 -9.71
N HIS A 455 -19.52 23.64 -8.71
CA HIS A 455 -18.41 22.70 -8.70
C HIS A 455 -18.90 21.25 -8.73
N SER A 456 -19.83 20.89 -7.84
CA SER A 456 -20.39 19.54 -7.78
C SER A 456 -21.00 19.13 -9.12
N GLN A 457 -21.70 20.06 -9.79
CA GLN A 457 -22.27 19.81 -11.11
C GLN A 457 -21.19 19.55 -12.16
N THR A 458 -20.14 20.38 -12.20
CA THR A 458 -19.04 20.17 -13.17
C THR A 458 -18.32 18.85 -12.95
N ILE A 459 -18.09 18.45 -11.70
CA ILE A 459 -17.44 17.17 -11.39
C ILE A 459 -18.34 15.99 -11.71
N LEU A 460 -19.63 16.02 -11.34
CA LEU A 460 -20.57 14.93 -11.63
C LEU A 460 -20.79 14.74 -13.13
N ALA A 461 -20.95 15.83 -13.90
CA ALA A 461 -21.05 15.75 -15.35
C ALA A 461 -19.82 15.06 -15.96
N ALA A 462 -18.65 15.41 -15.45
CA ALA A 462 -17.39 14.95 -15.99
C ALA A 462 -17.05 13.51 -15.51
N LEU A 463 -17.42 13.14 -14.27
CA LEU A 463 -17.44 11.76 -13.78
C LEU A 463 -18.35 10.88 -14.64
N GLY A 464 -19.55 11.36 -14.99
CA GLY A 464 -20.48 10.68 -15.88
C GLY A 464 -19.87 10.40 -17.25
N ARG A 465 -19.15 11.35 -17.85
CA ARG A 465 -18.43 11.15 -19.13
C ARG A 465 -17.34 10.08 -19.05
N ASN A 466 -16.56 10.02 -17.97
CA ASN A 466 -15.53 8.98 -17.81
C ASN A 466 -16.15 7.61 -17.53
N LEU A 467 -17.24 7.56 -16.77
CA LEU A 467 -18.00 6.34 -16.57
C LEU A 467 -18.62 5.85 -17.89
N LEU A 468 -19.10 6.76 -18.75
CA LEU A 468 -19.57 6.41 -20.10
C LEU A 468 -18.47 5.75 -20.94
N ARG A 469 -17.23 6.23 -20.90
CA ARG A 469 -16.10 5.57 -21.58
C ARG A 469 -15.88 4.15 -21.08
N LEU A 470 -15.97 3.94 -19.76
CA LEU A 470 -15.91 2.60 -19.16
C LEU A 470 -17.08 1.72 -19.62
N LEU A 471 -18.30 2.25 -19.65
CA LEU A 471 -19.51 1.52 -20.07
C LEU A 471 -19.42 1.06 -21.52
N ILE A 472 -19.03 1.95 -22.45
CA ILE A 472 -18.85 1.62 -23.87
C ILE A 472 -17.81 0.50 -24.02
N TYR A 473 -16.66 0.64 -23.36
CA TYR A 473 -15.59 -0.35 -23.44
C TYR A 473 -16.00 -1.72 -22.88
N LEU A 474 -16.74 -1.74 -21.76
CA LEU A 474 -17.25 -2.98 -21.18
C LEU A 474 -18.26 -3.66 -22.09
N ASP A 475 -19.09 -2.89 -22.81
CA ASP A 475 -20.07 -3.47 -23.74
C ASP A 475 -19.41 -4.02 -25.01
N GLU A 476 -18.43 -3.31 -25.57
CA GLU A 476 -17.60 -3.80 -26.67
C GLU A 476 -16.87 -5.11 -26.31
N CYS A 477 -16.31 -5.20 -25.10
CA CYS A 477 -15.67 -6.41 -24.61
C CYS A 477 -16.68 -7.57 -24.45
N ASN A 478 -17.91 -7.27 -24.04
CA ASN A 478 -18.95 -8.27 -23.86
C ASN A 478 -19.57 -8.75 -25.18
N ALA A 479 -19.53 -7.94 -26.24
CA ALA A 479 -19.98 -8.34 -27.57
C ALA A 479 -19.10 -9.44 -28.20
N ARG A 480 -17.86 -9.62 -27.70
CA ARG A 480 -16.91 -10.61 -28.22
C ARG A 480 -17.16 -12.03 -27.65
N PRO A 481 -16.98 -13.10 -28.45
CA PRO A 481 -17.09 -14.47 -27.95
C PRO A 481 -15.97 -14.80 -26.96
N LYS A 482 -16.27 -15.66 -25.97
CA LYS A 482 -15.28 -16.15 -24.99
C LYS A 482 -14.21 -16.99 -25.71
N ARG A 483 -12.93 -16.77 -25.37
CA ARG A 483 -11.78 -17.48 -25.95
C ARG A 483 -10.89 -18.06 -24.85
N LEU A 484 -10.10 -19.07 -25.20
CA LEU A 484 -9.04 -19.56 -24.33
C LEU A 484 -7.87 -18.58 -24.39
N VAL A 485 -7.53 -17.96 -23.27
CA VAL A 485 -6.35 -17.10 -23.17
C VAL A 485 -5.19 -17.94 -22.66
N ALA A 486 -4.23 -18.22 -23.55
CA ALA A 486 -3.01 -18.91 -23.21
C ALA A 486 -2.05 -17.97 -22.46
N PRO A 487 -1.34 -18.48 -21.44
CA PRO A 487 -0.47 -17.69 -20.60
C PRO A 487 0.94 -17.51 -21.20
N ASN A 488 1.60 -16.42 -20.82
CA ASN A 488 2.92 -16.03 -21.36
C ASN A 488 4.12 -16.86 -20.83
N PHE A 489 3.91 -17.88 -19.98
CA PHE A 489 5.01 -18.63 -19.35
C PHE A 489 5.75 -19.61 -20.27
N PHE A 490 5.23 -19.87 -21.48
CA PHE A 490 5.94 -20.67 -22.50
C PHE A 490 7.12 -19.91 -23.12
N SER A 491 7.21 -18.59 -22.92
CA SER A 491 8.35 -17.81 -23.40
C SER A 491 9.52 -17.92 -22.43
N LEU A 492 10.63 -18.56 -22.84
CA LEU A 492 11.88 -18.62 -22.06
C LEU A 492 12.39 -17.24 -21.62
N ARG A 493 12.09 -16.18 -22.37
CA ARG A 493 12.42 -14.78 -22.02
C ARG A 493 11.71 -14.29 -20.76
N TYR A 494 10.54 -14.84 -20.44
CA TYR A 494 9.79 -14.51 -19.24
C TYR A 494 10.50 -15.03 -17.97
N TRP A 495 11.06 -16.24 -18.03
CA TRP A 495 11.83 -16.85 -16.93
C TRP A 495 13.19 -16.19 -16.72
N ALA A 496 13.81 -15.63 -17.76
CA ALA A 496 15.04 -14.86 -17.62
C ALA A 496 14.87 -13.59 -16.76
N GLY A 497 13.67 -12.97 -16.76
CA GLY A 497 13.35 -11.82 -15.91
C GLY A 497 13.06 -12.15 -14.44
N PHE A 498 13.11 -13.43 -14.07
CA PHE A 498 12.81 -13.92 -12.73
C PHE A 498 14.01 -13.79 -11.77
N PHE A 499 15.24 -13.81 -12.32
CA PHE A 499 16.44 -13.56 -11.55
C PHE A 499 16.59 -12.06 -11.23
N PRO A 500 16.70 -11.67 -9.95
CA PRO A 500 16.70 -10.27 -9.54
C PRO A 500 17.98 -9.55 -10.00
N LEU A 501 19.03 -10.31 -10.34
CA LEU A 501 20.24 -9.80 -10.97
C LEU A 501 19.93 -9.04 -12.29
N THR A 502 18.86 -9.43 -12.99
CA THR A 502 18.42 -8.75 -14.21
C THR A 502 17.59 -7.48 -13.96
N LYS A 503 17.03 -7.29 -12.76
CA LYS A 503 16.45 -5.98 -12.34
C LYS A 503 17.53 -5.00 -11.88
N LEU A 504 18.71 -5.50 -11.51
CA LEU A 504 19.94 -4.71 -11.31
C LEU A 504 20.63 -4.37 -12.65
N LEU A 505 20.31 -5.09 -13.73
CA LEU A 505 20.65 -4.71 -15.09
C LEU A 505 19.59 -3.73 -15.62
N PRO A 506 20.00 -2.58 -16.18
CA PRO A 506 19.05 -1.64 -16.76
C PRO A 506 18.29 -2.35 -17.88
N LYS A 507 16.95 -2.33 -17.80
CA LYS A 507 16.10 -2.63 -18.94
C LYS A 507 16.24 -1.48 -19.91
N ASP A 508 17.20 -1.58 -20.83
CA ASP A 508 17.25 -0.71 -21.99
C ASP A 508 15.94 -0.89 -22.77
N THR A 509 14.99 0.01 -22.53
CA THR A 509 13.93 0.28 -23.48
C THR A 509 14.63 0.75 -24.75
N ARG A 510 14.75 -0.17 -25.72
CA ARG A 510 15.26 0.11 -27.06
C ARG A 510 14.67 1.44 -27.56
N PRO A 511 15.47 2.31 -28.22
CA PRO A 511 14.90 3.42 -28.95
C PRO A 511 14.06 2.83 -30.08
N ARG A 512 12.74 3.01 -30.02
CA ARG A 512 11.90 2.86 -31.21
C ARG A 512 12.01 4.17 -31.97
N ASP A 513 12.65 4.09 -33.14
CA ASP A 513 12.87 5.19 -34.07
C ASP A 513 11.57 5.89 -34.48
N GLY A 514 11.69 7.19 -34.80
CA GLY A 514 10.85 7.82 -35.82
C GLY A 514 9.79 8.84 -35.38
N GLY A 515 9.92 9.49 -34.23
CA GLY A 515 9.08 10.66 -33.90
C GLY A 515 9.81 11.61 -32.96
N THR A 516 9.60 12.91 -33.09
CA THR A 516 10.11 13.93 -32.15
C THR A 516 9.65 13.57 -30.74
N LYS A 517 10.54 12.93 -29.99
CA LYS A 517 10.21 12.42 -28.65
C LYS A 517 10.27 13.58 -27.67
N VAL A 518 9.11 13.94 -27.11
CA VAL A 518 9.08 14.51 -25.76
C VAL A 518 9.43 13.36 -24.80
N GLU A 519 10.71 13.03 -24.71
CA GLU A 519 11.22 12.17 -23.63
C GLU A 519 11.09 12.98 -22.35
N LEU A 520 10.26 12.54 -21.40
CA LEU A 520 10.38 13.02 -20.02
C LEU A 520 11.83 12.79 -19.62
N ASP A 521 12.43 13.82 -19.02
CA ASP A 521 13.83 13.82 -18.62
C ASP A 521 14.22 12.46 -18.01
N PRO A 522 15.31 11.80 -18.44
CA PRO A 522 15.77 10.52 -17.89
C PRO A 522 15.78 10.45 -16.35
N VAL A 523 15.85 11.59 -15.66
CA VAL A 523 15.65 11.74 -14.21
C VAL A 523 14.32 11.14 -13.70
N PHE A 524 13.23 11.23 -14.46
CA PHE A 524 11.94 10.61 -14.10
C PHE A 524 11.97 9.08 -14.19
N HIS A 525 12.90 8.50 -14.95
CA HIS A 525 12.99 7.06 -15.14
C HIS A 525 14.11 6.42 -14.32
N LYS A 526 15.22 7.14 -14.11
CA LYS A 526 16.37 6.68 -13.35
C LYS A 526 17.09 7.88 -12.71
N PRO A 527 17.25 7.91 -11.37
CA PRO A 527 18.07 8.93 -10.75
C PRO A 527 19.51 8.83 -11.28
N ARG A 528 20.06 9.96 -11.70
CA ARG A 528 21.45 10.05 -12.18
C ARG A 528 22.38 9.92 -10.99
N ASN A 529 23.40 9.07 -11.09
CA ASN A 529 24.42 9.00 -10.04
C ASN A 529 25.22 10.31 -10.06
N PRO A 530 25.34 11.02 -8.92
CA PRO A 530 26.09 12.28 -8.86
C PRO A 530 27.61 12.05 -8.99
N ASP A 531 28.12 10.91 -8.51
CA ASP A 531 29.56 10.67 -8.39
C ASP A 531 30.23 10.13 -9.66
N HIS A 532 29.46 9.57 -10.60
CA HIS A 532 30.01 8.92 -11.78
C HIS A 532 29.19 9.18 -13.04
N LEU A 533 29.89 9.50 -14.12
CA LEU A 533 29.36 9.54 -15.48
C LEU A 533 29.11 8.12 -16.01
N PRO A 534 28.26 7.94 -17.04
CA PRO A 534 28.05 6.63 -17.65
C PRO A 534 29.38 6.02 -18.14
N PRO A 535 29.61 4.72 -17.93
CA PRO A 535 30.85 4.07 -18.32
C PRO A 535 31.00 4.13 -19.83
N THR A 536 32.15 4.60 -20.29
CA THR A 536 32.52 4.67 -21.71
C THR A 536 33.40 3.50 -22.12
N ASN A 537 34.14 2.93 -21.16
CA ASN A 537 35.08 1.83 -21.40
C ASN A 537 34.64 0.50 -20.75
N ALA A 538 35.07 -0.63 -21.33
CA ALA A 538 34.79 -1.95 -20.75
C ALA A 538 35.43 -2.13 -19.35
N MET A 539 36.55 -1.48 -19.09
CA MET A 539 37.18 -1.43 -17.76
C MET A 539 36.32 -0.64 -16.75
N GLU A 540 35.75 0.50 -17.16
CA GLU A 540 34.82 1.29 -16.33
C GLU A 540 33.54 0.49 -16.07
N ALA A 541 33.05 -0.26 -17.06
CA ALA A 541 31.90 -1.16 -16.87
C ALA A 541 32.20 -2.30 -15.89
N ALA A 542 33.41 -2.89 -15.93
CA ALA A 542 33.83 -3.90 -14.96
C ALA A 542 34.04 -3.31 -13.56
N GLY A 543 34.64 -2.12 -13.46
CA GLY A 543 34.79 -1.37 -12.21
C GLY A 543 33.44 -1.01 -11.58
N ASP A 544 32.47 -0.61 -12.40
CA ASP A 544 31.09 -0.36 -11.96
C ASP A 544 30.43 -1.65 -11.42
N TYR A 545 30.75 -2.81 -12.00
CA TYR A 545 30.24 -4.09 -11.49
C TYR A 545 30.83 -4.44 -10.12
N VAL A 546 32.15 -4.27 -9.94
CA VAL A 546 32.82 -4.47 -8.64
C VAL A 546 32.30 -3.48 -7.60
N ARG A 547 32.12 -2.20 -7.99
CA ARG A 547 31.53 -1.16 -7.13
C ARG A 547 30.13 -1.54 -6.65
N ARG A 548 29.30 -2.12 -7.52
CA ARG A 548 27.95 -2.57 -7.15
C ARG A 548 28.00 -3.62 -6.04
N ILE A 549 28.94 -4.56 -6.07
CA ILE A 549 29.09 -5.57 -5.00
C ILE A 549 29.40 -4.90 -3.66
N ASN A 550 30.33 -3.93 -3.64
CA ASN A 550 30.63 -3.18 -2.41
C ASN A 550 29.44 -2.33 -1.94
N SER A 551 28.72 -1.70 -2.88
CA SER A 551 27.51 -0.94 -2.53
C SER A 551 26.43 -1.81 -1.91
N VAL A 552 26.28 -3.07 -2.36
CA VAL A 552 25.36 -4.06 -1.77
C VAL A 552 25.79 -4.44 -0.36
N LEU A 553 27.10 -4.67 -0.13
CA LEU A 553 27.66 -4.97 1.20
C LEU A 553 27.50 -3.82 2.20
N ARG A 554 27.46 -2.58 1.73
CA ARG A 554 27.31 -1.38 2.57
C ARG A 554 25.86 -1.00 2.86
N THR A 555 24.88 -1.73 2.32
CA THR A 555 23.46 -1.41 2.53
C THR A 555 22.97 -1.76 3.94
N ASP A 556 21.95 -1.05 4.41
CA ASP A 556 21.22 -1.40 5.65
C ASP A 556 20.67 -2.84 5.63
N HIS A 557 20.40 -3.35 4.42
CA HIS A 557 20.00 -4.75 4.22
C HIS A 557 21.12 -5.74 4.56
N ALA A 558 22.38 -5.41 4.25
CA ALA A 558 23.54 -6.21 4.60
C ALA A 558 23.81 -6.21 6.12
N ALA A 559 23.65 -5.05 6.77
CA ALA A 559 23.74 -4.92 8.22
C ALA A 559 22.64 -5.73 8.94
N TYR A 560 21.41 -5.71 8.43
CA TYR A 560 20.33 -6.58 8.91
C TYR A 560 20.68 -8.06 8.76
N GLY A 561 21.25 -8.45 7.62
CA GLY A 561 21.74 -9.80 7.38
C GLY A 561 22.75 -10.25 8.42
N LEU A 562 23.71 -9.38 8.76
CA LEU A 562 24.76 -9.66 9.74
C LEU A 562 24.16 -9.94 11.13
N ARG A 563 23.19 -9.13 11.56
CA ARG A 563 22.47 -9.34 12.84
C ARG A 563 21.74 -10.68 12.87
N GLY A 564 21.06 -11.03 11.77
CA GLY A 564 20.34 -12.31 11.66
C GLY A 564 21.26 -13.52 11.78
N VAL A 565 22.47 -13.45 11.22
CA VAL A 565 23.47 -14.51 11.36
C VAL A 565 23.99 -14.61 12.78
N CYS A 566 24.32 -13.48 13.41
CA CYS A 566 24.74 -13.48 14.80
C CYS A 566 23.67 -14.12 15.71
N ALA A 567 22.39 -13.83 15.46
CA ALA A 567 21.28 -14.46 16.17
C ALA A 567 21.26 -15.97 15.99
N VAL A 568 21.34 -16.46 14.75
CA VAL A 568 21.36 -17.89 14.45
C VAL A 568 22.59 -18.57 15.06
N MET A 569 23.77 -17.97 14.90
CA MET A 569 25.04 -18.54 15.40
C MET A 569 25.11 -18.60 16.93
N THR A 570 24.40 -17.72 17.65
CA THR A 570 24.33 -17.75 19.13
C THR A 570 23.86 -19.11 19.64
N ILE A 571 22.92 -19.75 18.93
CA ILE A 571 22.39 -21.07 19.29
C ILE A 571 23.02 -22.18 18.44
N ALA A 572 23.28 -21.94 17.16
CA ALA A 572 23.80 -22.96 16.25
C ALA A 572 25.20 -23.44 16.65
N ILE A 573 26.03 -22.59 17.26
CA ILE A 573 27.38 -22.94 17.69
C ILE A 573 27.42 -24.13 18.67
N VAL A 574 26.35 -24.32 19.45
CA VAL A 574 26.18 -25.44 20.39
C VAL A 574 26.24 -26.78 19.65
N GLY A 575 25.77 -26.84 18.40
CA GLY A 575 25.77 -28.04 17.56
C GLY A 575 27.11 -28.37 16.90
N PHE A 576 28.06 -27.43 16.88
CA PHE A 576 29.38 -27.59 16.24
C PHE A 576 30.51 -27.87 17.25
N LEU A 577 30.25 -27.75 18.55
CA LEU A 577 31.24 -27.93 19.63
C LEU A 577 31.19 -29.34 20.21
N ARG A 578 32.36 -29.99 20.35
CA ARG A 578 32.49 -31.40 20.82
C ARG A 578 31.64 -31.74 22.05
N ASN A 579 31.69 -30.91 23.10
CA ASN A 579 31.05 -31.23 24.39
C ASN A 579 29.54 -30.94 24.39
N SER A 580 29.04 -30.10 23.48
CA SER A 580 27.64 -29.67 23.46
C SER A 580 26.87 -30.14 22.23
N GLN A 581 27.55 -30.76 21.26
CA GLN A 581 26.95 -31.28 20.04
C GLN A 581 25.87 -32.32 20.35
N ASP A 582 26.12 -33.24 21.27
CA ASP A 582 25.14 -34.26 21.66
C ASP A 582 23.89 -33.62 22.27
N PHE A 583 24.05 -32.57 23.08
CA PHE A 583 22.92 -31.83 23.65
C PHE A 583 22.08 -31.15 22.56
N TYR A 584 22.71 -30.55 21.55
CA TYR A 584 22.02 -29.90 20.42
C TYR A 584 21.11 -30.88 19.67
N PHE A 585 21.60 -32.07 19.36
CA PHE A 585 20.84 -33.10 18.64
C PHE A 585 19.82 -33.81 19.55
N ALA A 586 20.17 -34.09 20.80
CA ALA A 586 19.28 -34.73 21.77
C ALA A 586 18.02 -33.89 22.05
N GLN A 587 18.19 -32.58 22.26
CA GLN A 587 17.09 -31.64 22.56
C GLN A 587 16.52 -30.95 21.32
N ARG A 588 17.05 -31.24 20.12
CA ARG A 588 16.63 -30.63 18.83
C ARG A 588 16.57 -29.10 18.89
N LEU A 589 17.69 -28.45 19.26
CA LEU A 589 17.78 -26.98 19.30
C LEU A 589 17.57 -26.29 17.94
N LEU A 590 17.53 -27.05 16.83
CA LEU A 590 17.12 -26.57 15.50
C LEU A 590 15.77 -25.83 15.50
N TRP A 591 14.86 -26.14 16.42
CA TRP A 591 13.58 -25.44 16.56
C TRP A 591 13.74 -23.98 17.00
N ALA A 592 14.73 -23.69 17.84
CA ALA A 592 15.05 -22.31 18.20
C ALA A 592 15.58 -21.55 16.98
N LEU A 593 16.35 -22.21 16.11
CA LEU A 593 16.84 -21.60 14.86
C LEU A 593 15.70 -21.29 13.89
N PHE A 594 14.74 -22.21 13.71
CA PHE A 594 13.54 -21.94 12.91
C PHE A 594 12.73 -20.77 13.47
N ALA A 595 12.60 -20.70 14.79
CA ALA A 595 11.94 -19.60 15.47
C ALA A 595 12.65 -18.26 15.20
N ILE A 596 13.99 -18.20 15.21
CA ILE A 596 14.74 -16.98 14.85
C ILE A 596 14.43 -16.53 13.41
N LEU A 597 14.48 -17.45 12.44
CA LEU A 597 14.25 -17.12 11.01
C LEU A 597 12.86 -16.56 10.74
N LEU A 598 11.86 -17.15 11.39
CA LEU A 598 10.47 -16.75 11.26
C LEU A 598 10.16 -15.51 12.11
N SER A 599 10.91 -15.27 13.19
CA SER A 599 10.61 -14.20 14.15
C SER A 599 11.25 -12.86 13.85
N MET A 600 12.46 -12.83 13.29
CA MET A 600 13.18 -11.59 13.13
C MET A 600 12.47 -10.66 12.12
N GLY A 601 11.97 -9.52 12.61
CA GLY A 601 11.41 -8.42 11.82
C GLY A 601 12.49 -7.41 11.44
N ARG A 602 12.24 -6.56 10.44
CA ARG A 602 13.19 -5.50 10.02
C ARG A 602 13.23 -4.36 11.05
N THR A 603 12.09 -4.01 11.61
CA THR A 603 11.92 -2.86 12.51
C THR A 603 11.60 -3.31 13.94
N SER A 604 12.01 -2.50 14.92
CA SER A 604 11.87 -2.83 16.34
C SER A 604 10.40 -2.87 16.79
N GLY A 605 9.59 -1.87 16.43
CA GLY A 605 8.19 -1.75 16.86
C GLY A 605 7.30 -2.89 16.35
N SER A 606 7.37 -3.20 15.05
CA SER A 606 6.69 -4.38 14.51
C SER A 606 7.19 -5.67 15.17
N SER A 607 8.49 -5.81 15.41
CA SER A 607 9.06 -7.01 16.04
C SER A 607 8.58 -7.22 17.48
N THR A 608 8.35 -6.18 18.27
CA THR A 608 7.82 -6.31 19.64
C THR A 608 6.39 -6.83 19.64
N PHE A 609 5.52 -6.26 18.80
CA PHE A 609 4.14 -6.72 18.66
C PHE A 609 4.08 -8.16 18.14
N LEU A 610 4.91 -8.48 17.13
CA LEU A 610 4.97 -9.83 16.58
C LEU A 610 5.62 -10.84 17.55
N LEU A 611 6.58 -10.43 18.40
CA LEU A 611 7.13 -11.26 19.48
C LEU A 611 6.01 -11.71 20.42
N MET A 612 5.24 -10.75 20.95
CA MET A 612 4.12 -11.04 21.85
C MET A 612 3.09 -11.95 21.17
N GLY A 613 2.71 -11.61 19.93
CA GLY A 613 1.77 -12.41 19.14
C GLY A 613 2.24 -13.84 18.89
N ARG A 614 3.51 -14.05 18.53
CA ARG A 614 4.06 -15.40 18.28
C ARG A 614 4.20 -16.21 19.56
N LEU A 615 4.63 -15.60 20.66
CA LEU A 615 4.69 -16.30 21.95
C LEU A 615 3.29 -16.75 22.38
N LEU A 616 2.28 -15.87 22.31
CA LEU A 616 0.89 -16.23 22.61
C LEU A 616 0.33 -17.28 21.65
N GLY A 617 0.62 -17.18 20.34
CA GLY A 617 0.17 -18.15 19.33
C GLY A 617 0.78 -19.54 19.52
N THR A 618 2.06 -19.62 19.89
CA THR A 618 2.74 -20.89 20.20
C THR A 618 2.25 -21.50 21.50
N MET A 619 2.00 -20.68 22.54
CA MET A 619 1.36 -21.14 23.78
C MET A 619 -0.05 -21.67 23.53
N ALA A 620 -0.87 -20.96 22.76
CA ALA A 620 -2.21 -21.42 22.38
C ALA A 620 -2.16 -22.74 21.61
N SER A 621 -1.19 -22.89 20.70
CA SER A 621 -0.98 -24.13 19.94
C SER A 621 -0.53 -25.29 20.83
N MET A 622 0.28 -25.04 21.85
CA MET A 622 0.66 -26.04 22.85
C MET A 622 -0.55 -26.51 23.66
N VAL A 623 -1.35 -25.57 24.18
CA VAL A 623 -2.57 -25.89 24.96
C VAL A 623 -3.57 -26.67 24.09
N ALA A 624 -3.77 -26.25 22.84
CA ALA A 624 -4.62 -26.99 21.91
C ALA A 624 -4.07 -28.40 21.64
N SER A 625 -2.75 -28.55 21.43
CA SER A 625 -2.12 -29.85 21.22
C SER A 625 -2.30 -30.78 22.43
N TYR A 626 -2.25 -30.25 23.65
CA TYR A 626 -2.58 -31.01 24.86
C TYR A 626 -4.01 -31.53 24.86
N ILE A 627 -4.97 -30.64 24.60
CA ILE A 627 -6.39 -31.00 24.58
C ILE A 627 -6.62 -32.08 23.53
N ILE A 628 -6.08 -31.90 22.32
CA ILE A 628 -6.22 -32.84 21.20
C ILE A 628 -5.64 -34.21 21.53
N TRP A 629 -4.49 -34.26 22.22
CA TRP A 629 -3.83 -35.52 22.54
C TRP A 629 -4.59 -36.32 23.62
N TYR A 630 -5.06 -35.65 24.67
CA TYR A 630 -5.69 -36.30 25.82
C TYR A 630 -7.19 -36.56 25.64
N ILE A 631 -7.93 -35.75 24.86
CA ILE A 631 -9.37 -35.97 24.64
C ILE A 631 -9.67 -37.29 23.92
N VAL A 632 -8.70 -37.78 23.13
CA VAL A 632 -8.82 -38.98 22.31
C VAL A 632 -8.22 -40.22 22.98
N ASP A 633 -7.73 -40.09 24.22
CA ASP A 633 -7.04 -41.17 24.92
C ASP A 633 -5.88 -41.75 24.07
N GLN A 634 -5.10 -40.84 23.45
CA GLN A 634 -3.92 -41.15 22.63
C GLN A 634 -4.18 -42.03 21.38
N ARG A 635 -5.44 -42.22 20.98
CA ARG A 635 -5.74 -42.96 19.75
C ARG A 635 -5.45 -42.11 18.52
N THR A 636 -4.50 -42.55 17.70
CA THR A 636 -4.06 -41.87 16.47
C THR A 636 -5.20 -41.39 15.55
N PRO A 637 -6.28 -42.14 15.25
CA PRO A 637 -7.30 -41.66 14.32
C PRO A 637 -8.05 -40.42 14.83
N GLY A 638 -8.39 -40.35 16.12
CA GLY A 638 -9.08 -39.17 16.63
C GLY A 638 -8.13 -37.97 16.78
N VAL A 639 -6.85 -38.19 17.10
CA VAL A 639 -5.84 -37.12 17.16
C VAL A 639 -5.76 -36.42 15.80
N LEU A 640 -5.77 -37.17 14.70
CA LEU A 640 -5.76 -36.61 13.34
C LEU A 640 -6.99 -35.76 13.03
N VAL A 641 -8.19 -36.20 13.44
CA VAL A 641 -9.45 -35.47 13.21
C VAL A 641 -9.46 -34.15 14.00
N PHE A 642 -9.16 -34.19 15.30
CA PHE A 642 -9.14 -32.99 16.15
C PHE A 642 -8.00 -32.03 15.76
N MET A 643 -6.86 -32.54 15.28
CA MET A 643 -5.79 -31.73 14.73
C MET A 643 -6.24 -31.00 13.45
N TRP A 644 -6.97 -31.66 12.55
CA TRP A 644 -7.51 -31.00 11.36
C TRP A 644 -8.51 -29.89 11.71
N LEU A 645 -9.36 -30.09 12.71
CA LEU A 645 -10.23 -29.03 13.24
C LEU A 645 -9.44 -27.84 13.79
N TRP A 646 -8.31 -28.09 14.47
CA TRP A 646 -7.43 -27.01 14.91
C TRP A 646 -6.76 -26.27 13.74
N PHE A 647 -6.34 -26.99 12.69
CA PHE A 647 -5.81 -26.37 11.47
C PHE A 647 -6.87 -25.51 10.75
N MET A 648 -8.16 -25.87 10.82
CA MET A 648 -9.25 -25.01 10.35
C MET A 648 -9.34 -23.71 11.14
N VAL A 649 -9.24 -23.76 12.47
CA VAL A 649 -9.27 -22.56 13.33
C VAL A 649 -8.12 -21.63 12.99
N ILE A 650 -6.88 -22.15 12.87
CA ILE A 650 -5.72 -21.32 12.50
C ILE A 650 -5.87 -20.78 11.07
N SER A 651 -6.32 -21.61 10.13
CA SER A 651 -6.57 -21.20 8.75
C SER A 651 -7.60 -20.06 8.66
N PHE A 652 -8.64 -20.10 9.49
CA PHE A 652 -9.66 -19.06 9.55
C PHE A 652 -9.06 -17.72 9.98
N LEU A 653 -8.18 -17.75 10.99
CA LEU A 653 -7.48 -16.56 11.48
C LEU A 653 -6.51 -16.00 10.43
N ILE A 654 -5.83 -16.86 9.66
CA ILE A 654 -4.99 -16.47 8.52
C ILE A 654 -5.80 -15.71 7.47
N VAL A 655 -6.96 -16.25 7.07
CA VAL A 655 -7.79 -15.64 6.02
C VAL A 655 -8.44 -14.34 6.50
N ARG A 656 -8.91 -14.29 7.74
CA ARG A 656 -9.62 -13.13 8.29
C ARG A 656 -8.70 -11.96 8.61
N PHE A 657 -7.49 -12.25 9.12
CA PHE A 657 -6.51 -11.25 9.55
C PHE A 657 -5.17 -11.42 8.82
N PRO A 658 -5.11 -11.12 7.51
CA PRO A 658 -3.90 -11.29 6.70
C PRO A 658 -2.73 -10.42 7.19
N ALA A 659 -3.00 -9.28 7.83
CA ALA A 659 -1.96 -8.44 8.43
C ALA A 659 -1.16 -9.16 9.54
N LEU A 660 -1.78 -10.13 10.23
CA LEU A 660 -1.18 -10.91 11.31
C LEU A 660 -0.70 -12.30 10.83
N PHE A 661 -0.59 -12.50 9.52
CA PHE A 661 -0.24 -13.77 8.90
C PHE A 661 0.97 -14.46 9.56
N SER A 662 2.03 -13.72 9.85
CA SER A 662 3.25 -14.28 10.45
C SER A 662 3.02 -14.93 11.82
N ILE A 663 2.11 -14.40 12.63
CA ILE A 663 1.78 -14.95 13.96
C ILE A 663 1.07 -16.29 13.81
N TRP A 664 0.03 -16.32 12.96
CA TRP A 664 -0.76 -17.53 12.73
C TRP A 664 0.03 -18.63 12.03
N PHE A 665 0.94 -18.26 11.12
CA PHE A 665 1.82 -19.21 10.45
C PHE A 665 2.78 -19.90 11.44
N VAL A 666 3.37 -19.16 12.39
CA VAL A 666 4.22 -19.75 13.44
C VAL A 666 3.40 -20.64 14.37
N ALA A 667 2.17 -20.25 14.71
CA ALA A 667 1.24 -21.09 15.48
C ALA A 667 0.91 -22.41 14.75
N LEU A 668 0.66 -22.36 13.44
CA LEU A 668 0.42 -23.54 12.61
C LEU A 668 1.61 -24.49 12.64
N ILE A 669 2.83 -23.97 12.44
CA ILE A 669 4.05 -24.76 12.50
C ILE A 669 4.22 -25.37 13.90
N ALA A 670 3.99 -24.61 14.98
CA ALA A 670 4.08 -25.14 16.33
C ALA A 670 3.13 -26.33 16.55
N ALA A 671 1.89 -26.25 16.09
CA ALA A 671 0.94 -27.36 16.19
C ALA A 671 1.38 -28.61 15.39
N ILE A 672 1.86 -28.42 14.15
CA ILE A 672 2.42 -29.51 13.32
C ILE A 672 3.60 -30.17 14.03
N VAL A 673 4.48 -29.38 14.63
CA VAL A 673 5.71 -29.86 15.27
C VAL A 673 5.39 -30.62 16.55
N MET A 674 4.48 -30.12 17.39
CA MET A 674 4.05 -30.77 18.63
C MET A 674 3.50 -32.17 18.34
N ILE A 675 2.46 -32.27 17.50
CA ILE A 675 1.74 -33.52 17.24
C ILE A 675 2.49 -34.40 16.23
N GLY A 676 3.01 -33.83 15.15
CA GLY A 676 3.59 -34.58 14.04
C GLY A 676 4.86 -35.35 14.40
N ILE A 677 5.73 -34.79 15.26
CA ILE A 677 6.90 -35.52 15.75
C ILE A 677 6.49 -36.67 16.67
N GLU A 678 5.49 -36.48 17.51
CA GLU A 678 5.03 -37.52 18.44
C GLU A 678 4.39 -38.70 17.68
N LEU A 679 3.59 -38.38 16.67
CA LEU A 679 3.05 -39.38 15.74
C LEU A 679 4.16 -40.11 14.97
N GLN A 680 5.26 -39.43 14.67
CA GLN A 680 6.41 -40.02 14.00
C GLN A 680 7.23 -40.93 14.94
N THR A 681 7.44 -40.54 16.20
CA THR A 681 8.16 -41.35 17.19
C THR A 681 7.38 -42.62 17.52
N GLN A 682 6.04 -42.54 17.63
CA GLN A 682 5.18 -43.72 17.81
C GLN A 682 5.30 -44.73 16.68
N GLN A 683 5.46 -44.27 15.43
CA GLN A 683 5.53 -45.14 14.26
C GLN A 683 6.93 -45.70 13.98
N ILE A 684 8.00 -44.90 14.17
CA ILE A 684 9.39 -45.37 14.03
C ILE A 684 9.77 -46.33 15.17
N GLY A 685 9.20 -46.12 16.35
CA GLY A 685 9.51 -46.84 17.57
C GLY A 685 10.59 -46.14 18.41
N GLU A 686 10.36 -46.08 19.72
CA GLU A 686 11.19 -45.34 20.68
C GLU A 686 12.66 -45.78 20.66
N LYS A 687 12.91 -47.10 20.58
CA LYS A 687 14.27 -47.68 20.61
C LYS A 687 15.14 -47.24 19.43
N VAL A 688 14.54 -47.06 18.25
CA VAL A 688 15.26 -46.62 17.04
C VAL A 688 15.57 -45.12 17.12
N VAL A 689 14.68 -44.35 17.75
CA VAL A 689 14.87 -42.92 17.99
C VAL A 689 15.98 -42.68 19.03
N GLU A 690 16.01 -43.45 20.11
CA GLU A 690 17.09 -43.38 21.11
C GLU A 690 18.46 -43.74 20.51
N GLN A 691 18.51 -44.77 19.66
CA GLN A 691 19.74 -45.16 18.94
C GLN A 691 20.28 -44.07 18.02
N SER A 692 19.42 -43.16 17.55
CA SER A 692 19.83 -42.00 16.74
C SER A 692 20.41 -40.84 17.56
N GLY A 693 20.46 -40.97 18.90
CA GLY A 693 20.95 -39.95 19.82
C GLY A 693 19.92 -38.88 20.20
N GLN A 694 18.62 -39.17 20.04
CA GLN A 694 17.53 -38.26 20.39
C GLN A 694 16.91 -38.65 21.73
N ALA A 695 16.61 -37.66 22.57
CA ALA A 695 15.94 -37.89 23.84
C ALA A 695 14.43 -38.09 23.63
N VAL A 696 13.89 -39.23 24.07
CA VAL A 696 12.46 -39.52 24.03
C VAL A 696 11.85 -39.15 25.38
N TYR A 697 10.85 -38.26 25.35
CA TYR A 697 10.11 -37.83 26.54
C TYR A 697 8.62 -38.01 26.33
N PRO A 698 7.84 -38.30 27.40
CA PRO A 698 6.40 -38.35 27.31
C PRO A 698 5.76 -37.01 26.87
N PRO A 699 4.56 -37.03 26.25
CA PRO A 699 3.86 -35.85 25.75
C PRO A 699 3.69 -34.69 26.75
N TYR A 700 3.40 -34.99 28.04
CA TYR A 700 3.26 -33.98 29.11
C TYR A 700 4.56 -33.25 29.46
N VAL A 701 5.70 -33.78 29.02
CA VAL A 701 7.03 -33.19 29.26
C VAL A 701 7.54 -32.53 27.99
N ILE A 702 7.41 -33.20 26.84
CA ILE A 702 8.01 -32.72 25.59
C ILE A 702 7.37 -31.43 25.06
N PHE A 703 6.06 -31.25 25.22
CA PHE A 703 5.37 -30.04 24.72
C PHE A 703 5.89 -28.74 25.38
N PRO A 704 6.02 -28.62 26.71
CA PRO A 704 6.55 -27.43 27.35
C PRO A 704 8.04 -27.25 27.07
N TYR A 705 8.83 -28.33 26.94
CA TYR A 705 10.22 -28.22 26.48
C TYR A 705 10.31 -27.61 25.08
N ARG A 706 9.46 -28.03 24.14
CA ARG A 706 9.40 -27.43 22.81
C ARG A 706 8.98 -25.97 22.85
N LEU A 707 8.00 -25.61 23.69
CA LEU A 707 7.64 -24.21 23.91
C LEU A 707 8.83 -23.40 24.43
N ALA A 708 9.60 -23.93 25.39
CA ALA A 708 10.79 -23.27 25.92
C ALA A 708 11.87 -23.06 24.86
N ILE A 709 12.13 -24.05 24.00
CA ILE A 709 13.09 -23.95 22.89
C ILE A 709 12.64 -22.91 21.86
N VAL A 710 11.34 -22.90 21.50
CA VAL A 710 10.79 -21.88 20.60
C VAL A 710 10.88 -20.49 21.23
N ALA A 711 10.49 -20.34 22.49
CA ALA A 711 10.59 -19.09 23.24
C ALA A 711 12.04 -18.59 23.29
N LEU A 712 13.01 -19.47 23.53
CA LEU A 712 14.44 -19.15 23.46
C LEU A 712 14.79 -18.54 22.10
N GLY A 713 14.39 -19.17 21.00
CA GLY A 713 14.64 -18.64 19.66
C GLY A 713 14.00 -17.28 19.40
N VAL A 714 12.72 -17.09 19.79
CA VAL A 714 12.04 -15.80 19.58
C VAL A 714 12.66 -14.69 20.44
N ILE A 715 13.05 -14.99 21.69
CA ILE A 715 13.74 -14.03 22.58
C ILE A 715 15.13 -13.68 22.04
N THR A 716 15.92 -14.67 21.60
CA THR A 716 17.24 -14.42 20.99
C THR A 716 17.11 -13.57 19.73
N GLY A 717 16.12 -13.84 18.87
CA GLY A 717 15.83 -13.02 17.70
C GLY A 717 15.47 -11.57 18.06
N TYR A 718 14.69 -11.36 19.13
CA TYR A 718 14.35 -10.04 19.64
C TYR A 718 15.57 -9.28 20.16
N ILE A 719 16.45 -9.93 20.94
CA ILE A 719 17.69 -9.32 21.46
C ILE A 719 18.55 -8.78 20.31
N TRP A 720 18.76 -9.58 19.26
CA TRP A 720 19.54 -9.19 18.08
C TRP A 720 18.81 -8.22 17.14
N THR A 721 17.51 -8.01 17.32
CA THR A 721 16.78 -6.94 16.63
C THR A 721 17.09 -5.58 17.26
N ILE A 722 17.29 -5.54 18.57
CA ILE A 722 17.62 -4.31 19.34
C ILE A 722 19.13 -4.03 19.31
N PHE A 723 19.97 -5.04 19.52
CA PHE A 723 21.42 -4.89 19.58
C PHE A 723 22.06 -4.81 18.19
N PRO A 724 23.07 -3.94 17.93
CA PRO A 724 23.62 -2.90 18.80
C PRO A 724 22.80 -1.60 18.81
N TYR A 725 22.07 -1.31 17.73
CA TYR A 725 21.11 -0.20 17.65
C TYR A 725 19.87 -0.63 16.87
N PRO A 726 18.65 -0.42 17.39
CA PRO A 726 17.44 -0.82 16.70
C PRO A 726 17.24 0.04 15.44
N ILE A 727 16.75 -0.59 14.36
CA ILE A 727 16.16 0.17 13.26
C ILE A 727 14.80 0.66 13.78
N SER A 728 14.71 1.95 14.03
CA SER A 728 13.55 2.57 14.67
C SER A 728 12.39 2.72 13.68
N GLU A 729 11.15 2.51 14.12
CA GLU A 729 9.97 2.83 13.31
C GLU A 729 9.87 4.33 13.08
N HIS A 730 10.40 5.15 14.00
CA HIS A 730 10.53 6.60 13.81
C HIS A 730 11.35 6.93 12.55
N ALA A 731 12.48 6.25 12.36
CA ALA A 731 13.36 6.48 11.21
C ALA A 731 12.71 5.98 9.90
N GLU A 732 12.07 4.82 9.93
CA GLU A 732 11.37 4.25 8.78
C GLU A 732 10.12 5.07 8.40
N LEU A 733 9.36 5.58 9.38
CA LEU A 733 8.23 6.48 9.17
C LEU A 733 8.70 7.81 8.56
N ARG A 734 9.79 8.38 9.08
CA ARG A 734 10.40 9.60 8.55
C ARG A 734 10.85 9.41 7.10
N ASP A 735 11.58 8.35 6.81
CA ASP A 735 12.04 8.03 5.45
C ASP A 735 10.88 7.73 4.50
N SER A 736 9.89 6.94 4.93
CA SER A 736 8.67 6.67 4.15
C SER A 736 7.90 7.95 3.86
N THR A 737 7.74 8.84 4.85
CA THR A 737 7.06 10.13 4.67
C THR A 737 7.84 11.03 3.71
N ALA A 738 9.16 11.07 3.84
CA ALA A 738 10.02 11.79 2.90
C ALA A 738 9.85 11.23 1.47
N GLN A 739 9.86 9.91 1.28
CA GLN A 739 9.62 9.30 -0.04
C GLN A 739 8.24 9.64 -0.61
N VAL A 740 7.20 9.72 0.22
CA VAL A 740 5.87 10.19 -0.20
C VAL A 740 5.91 11.65 -0.66
N LEU A 741 6.62 12.55 0.04
CA LEU A 741 6.84 13.93 -0.40
C LEU A 741 7.55 13.98 -1.76
N TYR A 742 8.59 13.16 -1.95
CA TYR A 742 9.32 13.11 -3.21
C TYR A 742 8.44 12.64 -4.37
N GLU A 743 7.69 11.56 -4.20
CA GLU A 743 6.77 11.08 -5.25
C GLU A 743 5.61 12.06 -5.50
N LEU A 744 5.15 12.78 -4.48
CA LEU A 744 4.19 13.88 -4.64
C LEU A 744 4.79 15.01 -5.49
N SER A 745 6.05 15.39 -5.27
CA SER A 745 6.71 16.43 -6.08
C SER A 745 6.83 16.01 -7.55
N ARG A 746 7.17 14.74 -7.82
CA ARG A 746 7.24 14.19 -9.17
C ARG A 746 5.86 14.13 -9.83
N TYR A 747 4.85 13.79 -9.05
CA TYR A 747 3.46 13.79 -9.49
C TYR A 747 3.02 15.20 -9.89
N TYR A 748 3.29 16.20 -9.05
CA TYR A 748 3.04 17.62 -9.32
C TYR A 748 3.77 18.09 -10.60
N MET A 749 5.07 17.80 -10.73
CA MET A 749 5.85 18.20 -11.91
C MET A 749 5.33 17.56 -13.20
N CYS A 750 4.93 16.29 -13.13
CA CYS A 750 4.31 15.60 -14.27
C CYS A 750 2.99 16.28 -14.68
N ILE A 751 2.14 16.64 -13.71
CA ILE A 751 0.90 17.39 -13.97
C ILE A 751 1.20 18.74 -14.61
N GLN A 752 2.13 19.50 -14.05
CA GLN A 752 2.51 20.80 -14.60
C GLN A 752 3.03 20.68 -16.04
N GLN A 753 3.85 19.66 -16.32
CA GLN A 753 4.31 19.38 -17.67
C GLN A 753 3.15 19.01 -18.61
N THR A 754 2.11 18.30 -18.11
CA THR A 754 0.90 18.04 -18.89
C THR A 754 0.17 19.33 -19.26
N VAL A 755 0.08 20.28 -18.33
CA VAL A 755 -0.58 21.57 -18.53
C VAL A 755 0.23 22.41 -19.53
N PHE A 756 1.55 22.50 -19.36
CA PHE A 756 2.41 23.28 -20.26
C PHE A 756 2.55 22.70 -21.65
N ALA A 757 2.66 21.38 -21.78
CA ALA A 757 2.72 20.76 -23.09
C ALA A 757 1.39 20.99 -23.84
N ARG A 758 0.24 21.03 -23.14
CA ARG A 758 -1.06 21.41 -23.73
C ARG A 758 -1.09 22.84 -24.23
N LEU A 759 -0.48 23.76 -23.49
CA LEU A 759 -0.36 25.17 -23.88
C LEU A 759 0.39 25.34 -25.21
N HIS A 760 1.50 24.61 -25.39
CA HIS A 760 2.30 24.68 -26.62
C HIS A 760 1.64 23.96 -27.82
N ARG A 761 0.46 23.34 -27.63
CA ARG A 761 -0.25 22.51 -28.63
C ARG A 761 0.59 21.35 -29.19
N ASP A 762 1.61 20.93 -28.46
CA ASP A 762 2.52 19.83 -28.86
C ASP A 762 1.95 18.43 -28.57
N LEU A 763 0.76 18.34 -27.97
CA LEU A 763 0.09 17.06 -27.69
C LEU A 763 -0.72 16.62 -28.90
N GLY A 764 -0.19 15.66 -29.65
CA GLY A 764 -1.02 14.82 -30.52
C GLY A 764 -2.16 14.13 -29.75
N ASP A 765 -3.07 13.50 -30.49
CA ASP A 765 -4.32 12.95 -29.96
C ASP A 765 -4.11 12.00 -28.76
N ALA A 766 -5.00 12.09 -27.76
CA ALA A 766 -4.92 11.31 -26.52
C ALA A 766 -5.21 9.82 -26.73
N ASP A 767 -5.96 9.50 -27.78
CA ASP A 767 -6.34 8.13 -28.12
C ASP A 767 -5.23 7.37 -28.87
N ASP A 768 -4.21 8.10 -29.37
CA ASP A 768 -3.12 7.51 -30.14
C ASP A 768 -1.98 7.03 -29.20
N ALA A 769 -1.73 5.73 -29.14
CA ALA A 769 -0.79 5.13 -28.15
C ALA A 769 0.67 5.61 -28.32
N SER A 770 1.04 6.10 -29.50
CA SER A 770 2.34 6.70 -29.79
C SER A 770 2.48 8.15 -29.37
N SER A 771 1.38 8.84 -29.07
CA SER A 771 1.38 10.28 -28.81
C SER A 771 2.06 10.63 -27.49
N PRO A 772 2.66 11.84 -27.39
CA PRO A 772 3.22 12.36 -26.14
C PRO A 772 2.18 12.39 -25.00
N SER A 773 0.92 12.65 -25.33
CA SER A 773 -0.19 12.77 -24.38
C SER A 773 -0.52 11.43 -23.70
N SER A 774 -0.55 10.33 -24.47
CA SER A 774 -0.78 8.98 -23.94
C SER A 774 0.36 8.50 -23.01
N ARG A 775 1.61 8.81 -23.38
CA ARG A 775 2.80 8.49 -22.56
C ARG A 775 2.79 9.22 -21.23
N LEU A 776 2.42 10.50 -21.26
CA LEU A 776 2.35 11.36 -20.10
C LEU A 776 1.22 10.95 -19.15
N GLN A 777 0.04 10.62 -19.69
CA GLN A 777 -1.05 10.05 -18.89
C GLN A 777 -0.66 8.70 -18.26
N SER A 778 0.05 7.86 -19.00
CA SER A 778 0.58 6.59 -18.48
C SER A 778 1.64 6.80 -17.38
N ALA A 779 2.47 7.84 -17.48
CA ALA A 779 3.40 8.23 -16.42
C ALA A 779 2.67 8.74 -15.18
N LEU A 780 1.68 9.63 -15.35
CA LEU A 780 0.85 10.18 -14.30
C LEU A 780 0.11 9.09 -13.53
N ARG A 781 -0.50 8.12 -14.23
CA ARG A 781 -1.17 6.95 -13.64
C ARG A 781 -0.22 6.13 -12.77
N ARG A 782 0.99 5.86 -13.27
CA ARG A 782 2.01 5.10 -12.55
C ARG A 782 2.49 5.82 -11.29
N LEU A 783 2.73 7.13 -11.38
CA LEU A 783 3.13 7.96 -10.25
C LEU A 783 2.02 8.02 -9.18
N PHE A 784 0.76 8.18 -9.60
CA PHE A 784 -0.39 8.19 -8.69
C PHE A 784 -0.52 6.87 -7.90
N LEU A 785 -0.45 5.72 -8.59
CA LEU A 785 -0.53 4.41 -7.94
C LEU A 785 0.66 4.17 -6.99
N LYS A 786 1.86 4.62 -7.37
CA LYS A 786 3.06 4.53 -6.53
C LYS A 786 2.93 5.40 -5.28
N TYR A 787 2.52 6.66 -5.44
CA TYR A 787 2.28 7.60 -4.36
C TYR A 787 1.24 7.05 -3.36
N ARG A 788 0.08 6.56 -3.84
CA ARG A 788 -0.94 5.95 -2.97
C ARG A 788 -0.40 4.72 -2.24
N GLY A 789 0.32 3.83 -2.93
CA GLY A 789 0.92 2.63 -2.30
C GLY A 789 1.94 2.97 -1.19
N LEU A 790 2.77 3.98 -1.40
CA LEU A 790 3.72 4.47 -0.39
C LEU A 790 3.00 5.16 0.78
N SER A 791 1.98 5.97 0.50
CA SER A 791 1.16 6.62 1.53
C SER A 791 0.47 5.60 2.43
N THR A 792 -0.14 4.54 1.87
CA THR A 792 -0.70 3.42 2.65
C THR A 792 0.35 2.72 3.49
N SER A 793 1.57 2.56 2.97
CA SER A 793 2.69 1.98 3.73
C SER A 793 3.11 2.88 4.90
N ALA A 794 3.21 4.19 4.70
CA ALA A 794 3.52 5.17 5.74
C ALA A 794 2.44 5.21 6.84
N LYS A 795 1.15 5.20 6.45
CA LYS A 795 0.01 5.06 7.39
C LYS A 795 0.13 3.80 8.24
N ARG A 796 0.52 2.67 7.65
CA ARG A 796 0.75 1.42 8.38
C ARG A 796 1.90 1.53 9.37
N SER A 797 3.04 2.13 9.00
CA SER A 797 4.16 2.36 9.93
C SER A 797 3.76 3.28 11.09
N PHE A 798 2.90 4.28 10.85
CA PHE A 798 2.37 5.16 11.88
C PHE A 798 1.52 4.43 12.93
N GLU A 799 0.75 3.40 12.55
CA GLU A 799 -0.02 2.57 13.49
C GLU A 799 0.88 1.74 14.42
N PHE A 800 2.00 1.23 13.90
CA PHE A 800 2.95 0.42 14.66
C PHE A 800 3.84 1.22 15.61
N LEU A 801 3.86 2.55 15.48
CA LEU A 801 4.62 3.46 16.34
C LEU A 801 4.30 3.28 17.83
N ASN A 802 3.07 2.88 18.17
CA ASN A 802 2.65 2.67 19.56
C ASN A 802 3.34 1.47 20.24
N TRP A 803 3.88 0.55 19.46
CA TRP A 803 4.48 -0.70 19.95
C TRP A 803 6.00 -0.63 20.04
N GLU A 804 6.61 0.48 19.62
CA GLU A 804 8.05 0.69 19.73
C GLU A 804 8.44 1.11 21.15
N PHE A 805 9.57 0.58 21.62
CA PHE A 805 10.21 1.07 22.83
C PHE A 805 10.88 2.42 22.54
N SER A 806 10.40 3.50 23.17
CA SER A 806 10.91 4.85 22.94
C SER A 806 12.34 5.00 23.47
N LEU A 807 13.34 4.88 22.60
CA LEU A 807 14.73 5.24 22.89
C LEU A 807 14.95 6.71 22.53
N GLY A 808 15.06 7.57 23.55
CA GLY A 808 15.35 9.00 23.37
C GLY A 808 14.17 9.92 23.76
N GLY A 809 14.16 11.12 23.18
CA GLY A 809 13.12 12.12 23.41
C GLY A 809 11.75 11.72 22.86
N ARG A 810 10.70 12.48 23.23
CA ARG A 810 9.35 12.22 22.73
C ARG A 810 9.27 12.48 21.23
N PHE A 811 8.79 11.49 20.48
CA PHE A 811 8.56 11.64 19.04
C PHE A 811 7.34 12.54 18.76
N PRO A 812 7.41 13.48 17.79
CA PRO A 812 6.32 14.41 17.48
C PRO A 812 5.20 13.72 16.68
N LYS A 813 4.49 12.79 17.32
CA LYS A 813 3.46 11.97 16.69
C LYS A 813 2.32 12.80 16.07
N LYS A 814 1.92 13.90 16.72
CA LYS A 814 0.88 14.80 16.23
C LYS A 814 1.28 15.45 14.90
N ALA A 815 2.50 15.98 14.81
CA ALA A 815 3.02 16.60 13.60
C ALA A 815 3.07 15.62 12.42
N TYR A 816 3.58 14.40 12.62
CA TYR A 816 3.58 13.39 11.55
C TYR A 816 2.18 12.93 11.13
N GLY A 817 1.23 12.85 12.07
CA GLY A 817 -0.17 12.57 11.75
C GLY A 817 -0.79 13.65 10.86
N GLU A 818 -0.51 14.92 11.16
CA GLU A 818 -0.97 16.07 10.37
C GLU A 818 -0.25 16.15 9.01
N ILE A 819 1.06 15.87 8.96
CA ILE A 819 1.80 15.78 7.69
C ILE A 819 1.16 14.73 6.78
N LEU A 820 0.82 13.56 7.31
CA LEU A 820 0.26 12.46 6.52
C LEU A 820 -1.15 12.76 5.99
N SER A 821 -1.98 13.47 6.77
CA SER A 821 -3.30 13.93 6.30
C SER A 821 -3.18 15.02 5.25
N ILE A 822 -2.26 15.99 5.42
CA ILE A 822 -1.95 17.01 4.41
C ILE A 822 -1.48 16.35 3.11
N LEU A 823 -0.59 15.34 3.21
CA LEU A 823 -0.11 14.62 2.04
C LEU A 823 -1.28 13.97 1.30
N ASP A 824 -2.17 13.27 1.98
CA ASP A 824 -3.30 12.57 1.34
C ASP A 824 -4.24 13.54 0.61
N ARG A 825 -4.59 14.65 1.26
CA ARG A 825 -5.41 15.71 0.66
C ARG A 825 -4.70 16.38 -0.51
N SER A 826 -3.39 16.61 -0.41
CA SER A 826 -2.60 17.16 -1.52
C SER A 826 -2.57 16.25 -2.74
N GLY A 827 -2.58 14.93 -2.54
CA GLY A 827 -2.74 13.95 -3.61
C GLY A 827 -4.09 14.12 -4.33
N SER A 828 -5.16 14.36 -3.58
CA SER A 828 -6.50 14.64 -4.11
C SER A 828 -6.56 15.96 -4.91
N TYR A 829 -5.95 17.05 -4.40
CA TYR A 829 -5.85 18.33 -5.14
C TYR A 829 -5.16 18.17 -6.49
N MET A 830 -4.08 17.39 -6.52
CA MET A 830 -3.31 17.13 -7.72
C MET A 830 -4.05 16.25 -8.72
N ALA A 831 -4.76 15.23 -8.24
CA ALA A 831 -5.62 14.41 -9.08
C ALA A 831 -6.69 15.27 -9.76
N LEU A 832 -7.38 16.11 -8.99
CA LEU A 832 -8.42 17.00 -9.51
C LEU A 832 -7.85 18.00 -10.52
N THR A 833 -6.70 18.60 -10.24
CA THR A 833 -6.03 19.53 -11.16
C THR A 833 -5.69 18.89 -12.51
N SER A 834 -5.09 17.69 -12.47
CA SER A 834 -4.79 16.89 -13.67
C SER A 834 -6.05 16.65 -14.51
N TYR A 835 -7.14 16.35 -13.81
CA TYR A 835 -8.43 16.08 -14.42
C TYR A 835 -9.05 17.31 -15.08
N LEU A 836 -9.19 18.41 -14.34
CA LEU A 836 -9.76 19.66 -14.83
C LEU A 836 -8.95 20.22 -16.00
N SER A 837 -7.63 20.04 -15.97
CA SER A 837 -6.77 20.37 -17.11
C SER A 837 -7.10 19.56 -18.36
N LYS A 838 -7.55 18.31 -18.22
CA LYS A 838 -7.91 17.43 -19.36
C LYS A 838 -9.23 17.84 -20.00
N GLU A 839 -10.17 18.32 -19.19
CA GLU A 839 -11.52 18.65 -19.65
C GLU A 839 -11.61 20.01 -20.33
N SER A 840 -10.69 20.94 -20.02
CA SER A 840 -10.72 22.27 -20.64
C SER A 840 -10.36 22.23 -22.13
N LYS A 841 -11.21 22.87 -22.93
CA LYS A 841 -11.05 23.04 -24.38
C LYS A 841 -10.16 24.25 -24.74
N SER A 842 -9.94 25.18 -23.81
CA SER A 842 -9.07 26.34 -23.99
C SER A 842 -7.84 26.26 -23.07
N PRO A 843 -6.65 25.94 -23.61
CA PRO A 843 -5.43 25.86 -22.79
C PRO A 843 -4.95 27.24 -22.29
N ASP A 844 -5.35 28.32 -22.97
CA ASP A 844 -4.92 29.69 -22.68
C ASP A 844 -5.45 30.21 -21.33
N VAL A 845 -6.70 29.86 -20.98
CA VAL A 845 -7.34 30.28 -19.72
C VAL A 845 -6.71 29.55 -18.53
N ILE A 846 -6.41 28.26 -18.69
CA ILE A 846 -5.70 27.49 -17.66
C ILE A 846 -4.28 28.00 -17.51
N ALA A 847 -3.57 28.23 -18.61
CA ALA A 847 -2.22 28.78 -18.55
C ALA A 847 -2.17 30.13 -17.82
N ALA A 848 -3.17 31.00 -18.01
CA ALA A 848 -3.29 32.24 -17.25
C ALA A 848 -3.49 32.03 -15.73
N CYS A 849 -4.15 30.95 -15.30
CA CYS A 849 -4.25 30.58 -13.89
C CYS A 849 -2.94 30.04 -13.28
N TRP A 850 -2.04 29.47 -14.09
CA TRP A 850 -0.74 28.91 -13.66
C TRP A 850 0.44 29.86 -13.89
N ALA A 851 0.31 30.79 -14.85
CA ALA A 851 1.29 31.81 -15.18
C ALA A 851 0.77 33.15 -14.66
N GLU A 852 1.17 33.51 -13.45
CA GLU A 852 0.72 34.74 -12.78
C GLU A 852 1.23 36.05 -13.42
N SER A 853 1.79 36.00 -14.63
CA SER A 853 2.36 37.17 -15.31
C SER A 853 2.06 37.13 -16.80
N ALA A 854 1.20 38.06 -17.24
CA ALA A 854 1.13 38.49 -18.64
C ALA A 854 2.39 39.27 -19.09
N THR A 855 3.36 39.47 -18.20
CA THR A 855 4.53 40.36 -18.36
C THR A 855 5.88 39.63 -18.47
N GLY A 856 5.92 38.30 -18.49
CA GLY A 856 7.11 37.54 -18.88
C GLY A 856 8.31 37.56 -17.91
N ILE A 857 8.16 38.02 -16.66
CA ILE A 857 9.22 37.96 -15.64
C ILE A 857 8.74 37.14 -14.43
N PRO A 858 9.20 35.89 -14.26
CA PRO A 858 8.79 35.03 -13.15
C PRO A 858 9.50 35.39 -11.83
N HIS A 859 8.75 35.74 -10.79
CA HIS A 859 9.27 35.75 -9.42
C HIS A 859 9.41 34.31 -8.89
N ILE A 860 10.60 33.93 -8.45
CA ILE A 860 10.97 32.57 -8.03
C ILE A 860 10.00 31.98 -6.99
N ASP A 861 9.53 32.80 -6.05
CA ASP A 861 8.67 32.38 -4.92
C ASP A 861 7.25 31.98 -5.30
N VAL A 862 6.77 32.35 -6.49
CA VAL A 862 5.38 32.08 -6.94
C VAL A 862 5.34 31.25 -8.22
N THR A 863 6.51 30.85 -8.74
CA THR A 863 6.53 29.91 -9.85
C THR A 863 6.07 28.52 -9.40
N PRO A 864 5.35 27.77 -10.26
CA PRO A 864 5.00 26.38 -9.97
C PRO A 864 6.25 25.47 -9.78
N HIS A 865 7.41 25.87 -10.33
CA HIS A 865 8.70 25.26 -10.00
C HIS A 865 9.15 25.53 -8.55
N GLY A 866 8.78 26.66 -7.96
CA GLY A 866 9.00 27.01 -6.55
C GLY A 866 8.25 26.09 -5.58
N ILE A 867 7.06 25.59 -5.97
CA ILE A 867 6.28 24.68 -5.10
C ILE A 867 6.91 23.29 -5.08
N ALA A 868 7.23 22.73 -6.24
CA ALA A 868 7.88 21.42 -6.27
C ALA A 868 9.29 21.45 -5.70
N SER A 869 10.06 22.51 -5.95
CA SER A 869 11.38 22.66 -5.32
C SER A 869 11.26 22.73 -3.80
N ARG A 870 10.25 23.43 -3.27
CA ARG A 870 9.98 23.46 -1.82
C ARG A 870 9.63 22.08 -1.28
N VAL A 871 8.76 21.32 -1.94
CA VAL A 871 8.44 19.94 -1.52
C VAL A 871 9.68 19.03 -1.59
N ILE A 872 10.56 19.23 -2.58
CA ILE A 872 11.84 18.50 -2.68
C ILE A 872 12.79 18.89 -1.54
N ILE A 873 12.87 20.18 -1.17
CA ILE A 873 13.66 20.65 -0.02
C ILE A 873 13.11 20.06 1.28
N LEU A 874 11.79 20.02 1.44
CA LEU A 874 11.13 19.40 2.59
C LEU A 874 11.41 17.90 2.64
N HIS A 875 11.39 17.22 1.49
CA HIS A 875 11.79 15.82 1.38
C HIS A 875 13.23 15.59 1.84
N SER A 876 14.20 16.37 1.33
CA SER A 876 15.61 16.21 1.71
C SER A 876 15.84 16.53 3.19
N ALA A 877 15.22 17.60 3.69
CA ALA A 877 15.31 17.99 5.10
C ALA A 877 14.76 16.89 6.02
N LEU A 878 13.59 16.33 5.69
CA LEU A 878 12.97 15.28 6.48
C LEU A 878 13.74 13.95 6.39
N GLY A 879 14.14 13.54 5.17
CA GLY A 879 14.81 12.27 4.91
C GLY A 879 16.22 12.18 5.50
N GLU A 880 17.03 13.22 5.29
CA GLU A 880 18.41 13.26 5.78
C GLU A 880 18.50 13.84 7.21
N GLY A 881 17.47 14.57 7.66
CA GLY A 881 17.44 15.20 8.98
C GLY A 881 18.25 16.50 9.03
N HIS A 882 18.37 17.19 7.90
CA HIS A 882 19.07 18.47 7.81
C HIS A 882 18.11 19.64 8.08
N PRO A 883 18.54 20.65 8.86
CA PRO A 883 17.71 21.81 9.15
C PRO A 883 17.30 22.51 7.86
N LEU A 884 16.11 23.12 7.86
CA LEU A 884 15.64 23.87 6.71
C LEU A 884 16.54 25.08 6.45
N PRO A 885 16.79 25.44 5.17
CA PRO A 885 17.56 26.64 4.85
C PRO A 885 16.86 27.91 5.38
N PRO A 886 17.63 28.94 5.79
CA PRO A 886 17.07 30.18 6.32
C PRO A 886 16.23 30.90 5.27
N GLY A 887 15.12 31.52 5.70
CA GLY A 887 14.38 32.46 4.86
C GLY A 887 13.39 31.80 3.89
N LEU A 888 12.94 30.57 4.18
CA LEU A 888 11.75 30.01 3.52
C LEU A 888 10.51 30.80 3.96
N HIS A 889 10.26 31.94 3.30
CA HIS A 889 9.07 32.74 3.49
C HIS A 889 7.83 31.96 3.04
N GLN A 890 6.69 32.24 3.68
CA GLN A 890 5.39 31.71 3.25
C GLN A 890 5.22 32.01 1.75
N LEU A 891 4.88 30.99 0.96
CA LEU A 891 4.56 31.19 -0.45
C LEU A 891 3.47 32.26 -0.49
N LYS A 892 3.75 33.37 -1.19
CA LYS A 892 2.75 34.41 -1.39
C LYS A 892 1.65 33.76 -2.20
N VAL A 893 0.46 33.75 -1.61
CA VAL A 893 -0.70 33.24 -2.30
C VAL A 893 -1.06 34.26 -3.36
N SER A 894 -0.99 33.82 -4.62
CA SER A 894 -1.40 34.59 -5.78
C SER A 894 -2.77 35.20 -5.52
N SER A 895 -2.87 36.53 -5.64
CA SER A 895 -4.17 37.19 -5.52
C SER A 895 -5.11 36.64 -6.58
N LEU A 896 -6.35 36.28 -6.21
CA LEU A 896 -7.44 35.91 -7.11
C LEU A 896 -7.35 36.74 -8.37
N PHE A 897 -7.00 36.06 -9.46
CA PHE A 897 -6.83 36.64 -10.77
C PHE A 897 -8.05 37.53 -11.05
N GLN A 898 -7.80 38.84 -11.24
CA GLN A 898 -8.79 39.74 -11.84
C GLN A 898 -8.94 39.30 -13.30
N LEU A 899 -9.71 38.24 -13.55
CA LEU A 899 -10.06 37.86 -14.90
C LEU A 899 -10.78 39.06 -15.53
N PRO A 900 -10.34 39.55 -16.70
CA PRO A 900 -10.98 40.68 -17.34
C PRO A 900 -12.47 40.38 -17.52
N ARG A 901 -13.34 41.32 -17.11
CA ARG A 901 -14.80 41.28 -17.32
C ARG A 901 -15.21 41.18 -18.80
N SER A 902 -14.26 41.21 -19.73
CA SER A 902 -14.51 41.38 -21.16
C SER A 902 -14.55 40.04 -21.92
N LYS A 903 -15.78 39.68 -22.27
CA LYS A 903 -16.28 38.62 -23.17
C LYS A 903 -16.65 37.27 -22.53
N PRO A 904 -17.96 37.01 -22.31
CA PRO A 904 -18.51 35.74 -21.85
C PRO A 904 -18.66 34.77 -23.02
N SER A 905 -17.54 34.26 -23.55
CA SER A 905 -17.61 33.37 -24.73
C SER A 905 -17.35 31.90 -24.45
N LYS A 906 -17.36 31.45 -23.18
CA LYS A 906 -17.61 30.05 -22.75
C LYS A 906 -17.67 29.97 -21.22
N ASP A 907 -18.89 30.02 -20.69
CA ASP A 907 -19.25 29.98 -19.28
C ASP A 907 -18.65 28.77 -18.51
N ASP A 908 -18.48 27.63 -19.18
CA ASP A 908 -17.94 26.40 -18.58
C ASP A 908 -16.43 26.44 -18.34
N GLU A 909 -15.69 27.12 -19.22
CA GLU A 909 -14.23 27.25 -19.10
C GLU A 909 -13.86 28.17 -17.93
N PHE A 910 -14.72 29.14 -17.62
CA PHE A 910 -14.56 30.03 -16.48
C PHE A 910 -14.71 29.29 -15.14
N ALA A 911 -15.72 28.41 -15.02
CA ALA A 911 -15.94 27.60 -13.82
C ALA A 911 -14.74 26.67 -13.54
N ILE A 912 -14.23 26.00 -14.59
CA ILE A 912 -13.06 25.12 -14.50
C ILE A 912 -11.80 25.90 -14.09
N ALA A 913 -11.60 27.10 -14.64
CA ALA A 913 -10.45 27.95 -14.31
C ALA A 913 -10.50 28.48 -12.87
N ALA A 914 -11.67 28.96 -12.44
CA ALA A 914 -11.90 29.39 -11.06
C ALA A 914 -11.63 28.25 -10.06
N LEU A 915 -12.02 27.03 -10.44
CA LEU A 915 -11.79 25.86 -9.61
C LEU A 915 -10.32 25.48 -9.50
N ILE A 916 -9.60 25.41 -10.63
CA ILE A 916 -8.16 25.13 -10.62
C ILE A 916 -7.43 26.15 -9.73
N HIS A 917 -7.82 27.43 -9.82
CA HIS A 917 -7.25 28.47 -8.99
C HIS A 917 -7.51 28.25 -7.49
N ASN A 918 -8.74 27.92 -7.09
CA ASN A 918 -9.07 27.64 -5.70
C ASN A 918 -8.31 26.40 -5.18
N VAL A 919 -8.29 25.31 -5.95
CA VAL A 919 -7.52 24.09 -5.60
C VAL A 919 -6.03 24.40 -5.42
N HIS A 920 -5.48 25.24 -6.30
CA HIS A 920 -4.10 25.69 -6.21
C HIS A 920 -3.85 26.55 -4.96
N TRP A 921 -4.79 27.43 -4.61
CA TRP A 921 -4.76 28.25 -3.39
C TRP A 921 -4.68 27.37 -2.13
N TYR A 922 -5.57 26.38 -2.00
CA TYR A 922 -5.54 25.45 -0.85
C TYR A 922 -4.30 24.57 -0.83
N PHE A 923 -3.81 24.16 -2.00
CA PHE A 923 -2.57 23.42 -2.07
C PHE A 923 -1.37 24.26 -1.60
N ILE A 924 -1.29 25.55 -1.99
CA ILE A 924 -0.26 26.46 -1.48
C ILE A 924 -0.37 26.63 0.04
N HIS A 925 -1.59 26.80 0.55
CA HIS A 925 -1.83 26.88 1.99
C HIS A 925 -1.34 25.63 2.73
N ASP A 926 -1.67 24.44 2.22
CA ASP A 926 -1.24 23.17 2.77
C ASP A 926 0.28 22.96 2.67
N VAL A 927 0.93 23.42 1.59
CA VAL A 927 2.40 23.40 1.46
C VAL A 927 3.05 24.36 2.46
N ASN A 928 2.44 25.53 2.73
CA ASN A 928 2.91 26.44 3.77
C ASN A 928 2.78 25.80 5.16
N ARG A 929 1.64 25.18 5.47
CA ARG A 929 1.44 24.44 6.72
C ARG A 929 2.42 23.26 6.86
N LEU A 930 2.64 22.52 5.78
CA LEU A 930 3.65 21.46 5.74
C LEU A 930 5.06 22.01 6.01
N THR A 931 5.37 23.19 5.50
CA THR A 931 6.65 23.87 5.76
C THR A 931 6.81 24.22 7.24
N GLU A 932 5.75 24.71 7.89
CA GLU A 932 5.73 24.99 9.34
C GLU A 932 5.93 23.70 10.16
N LEU A 933 5.19 22.63 9.85
CA LEU A 933 5.30 21.36 10.58
C LEU A 933 6.70 20.73 10.41
N VAL A 934 7.28 20.78 9.22
CA VAL A 934 8.65 20.29 9.00
C VAL A 934 9.67 21.20 9.70
N ARG A 935 9.43 22.52 9.75
CA ARG A 935 10.25 23.45 10.52
C ARG A 935 10.22 23.15 12.02
N GLU A 936 9.07 22.80 12.57
CA GLU A 936 8.95 22.36 13.96
C GLU A 936 9.70 21.05 14.23
N VAL A 937 9.71 20.12 13.27
CA VAL A 937 10.34 18.79 13.43
C VAL A 937 11.86 18.83 13.23
N VAL A 938 12.35 19.55 12.23
CA VAL A 938 13.76 19.51 11.80
C VAL A 938 14.54 20.78 12.21
N GLY A 939 13.83 21.84 12.56
CA GLY A 939 14.41 23.15 12.84
C GLY A 939 14.74 23.94 11.58
N GLU A 940 15.09 25.22 11.77
CA GLU A 940 15.58 26.12 10.72
C GLU A 940 17.04 26.47 11.02
N LEU A 941 17.87 26.56 9.98
CA LEU A 941 19.26 26.96 10.11
C LEU A 941 19.31 28.48 10.31
N ARG A 942 19.16 28.92 11.58
CA ARG A 942 19.28 30.32 12.00
C ARG A 942 20.57 30.56 12.76
N PHE A 943 21.20 31.71 12.51
CA PHE A 943 22.32 32.17 13.31
C PHE A 943 21.79 32.87 14.56
N SER A 944 22.32 32.54 15.74
CA SER A 944 21.87 33.10 17.04
C SER A 944 21.89 34.63 17.10
N PHE A 945 22.77 35.27 16.30
CA PHE A 945 22.87 36.73 16.22
C PHE A 945 21.64 37.41 15.58
N ILE A 946 20.87 36.69 14.75
CA ILE A 946 19.64 37.22 14.15
C ILE A 946 18.53 37.32 15.20
N ASP A 947 18.46 36.39 16.16
CA ASP A 947 17.48 36.46 17.26
C ASP A 947 17.76 37.65 18.19
N ASP A 948 19.04 37.99 18.40
CA ASP A 948 19.44 39.20 19.15
C ASP A 948 19.08 40.49 18.39
N LEU A 949 19.20 40.50 17.06
CA LEU A 949 18.83 41.62 16.19
C LEU A 949 17.31 41.78 16.08
N GLU A 950 16.56 40.68 15.88
CA GLU A 950 15.10 40.68 15.84
C GLU A 950 14.53 41.02 17.22
N GLY A 951 15.10 40.47 18.31
CA GLY A 951 14.76 40.81 19.68
C GLY A 951 15.06 42.27 20.04
N SER A 952 16.19 42.82 19.55
CA SER A 952 16.52 44.25 19.69
C SER A 952 15.57 45.13 18.86
N SER A 953 15.18 44.70 17.67
CA SER A 953 14.20 45.41 16.82
C SER A 953 12.79 45.40 17.43
N ALA A 954 12.36 44.28 18.01
CA ALA A 954 11.08 44.15 18.70
C ALA A 954 11.04 45.04 19.95
N ASN A 955 12.12 45.08 20.74
CA ASN A 955 12.24 45.98 21.89
C ASN A 955 12.31 47.47 21.48
N SER A 956 12.89 47.80 20.33
CA SER A 956 12.93 49.17 19.80
C SER A 956 11.57 49.68 19.34
N SER A 957 10.68 48.77 18.88
CA SER A 957 9.32 49.12 18.43
C SER A 957 8.33 49.43 19.56
N ILE A 958 8.64 49.03 20.80
CA ILE A 958 7.82 49.33 21.99
C ILE A 958 8.20 50.70 22.60
N GLY A 959 9.35 51.28 22.23
CA GLY A 959 9.89 52.50 22.84
C GLY A 959 9.48 53.84 22.19
N THR A 960 8.55 53.88 21.23
CA THR A 960 8.17 55.12 20.53
C THR A 960 6.67 55.42 20.61
N ALA A 961 6.16 55.64 21.82
CA ALA A 961 4.89 56.33 22.02
C ALA A 961 4.81 56.96 23.44
N GLU A 962 5.48 58.09 23.65
CA GLU A 962 5.03 59.10 24.64
C GLU A 962 5.69 60.46 24.33
N PRO A 963 4.94 61.49 23.90
CA PRO A 963 5.45 62.86 23.85
C PRO A 963 5.29 63.52 25.23
N ALA A 964 6.42 63.89 25.85
CA ALA A 964 6.46 64.66 27.08
C ALA A 964 5.83 66.05 26.89
N SER A 965 4.80 66.36 27.69
CA SER A 965 4.16 67.67 27.76
C SER A 965 5.06 68.69 28.46
N ALA A 966 5.25 69.84 27.81
CA ALA A 966 6.02 70.98 28.30
C ALA A 966 5.43 71.64 29.55
N SER A 967 6.28 71.94 30.54
CA SER A 967 6.01 72.88 31.63
C SER A 967 6.76 74.20 31.41
N ALA A 968 6.06 75.30 31.68
CA ALA A 968 6.46 76.69 31.44
C ALA A 968 7.48 77.22 32.49
N PRO A 969 8.19 78.35 32.22
CA PRO A 969 9.38 78.79 32.97
C PRO A 969 9.03 79.65 34.21
N PRO A 970 10.00 79.94 35.10
CA PRO A 970 9.72 80.49 36.43
C PRO A 970 9.59 82.01 36.44
N ARG A 971 8.75 82.54 37.35
CA ARG A 971 8.82 83.92 37.83
C ARG A 971 8.58 83.97 39.35
N VAL A 972 9.65 84.42 40.03
CA VAL A 972 9.84 84.87 41.42
C VAL A 972 9.65 83.83 42.51
#